data_AF-A0A858XTB7-F1
#
_entry.id   AF-A0A858XTB7-F1
#
_cell.length_a   1.000
_cell.length_b   1.000
_cell.length_c   1.000
_cell.angle_alpha   90.00
_cell.angle_beta   90.00
_cell.angle_gamma   90.00
#
_symmetry.space_group_name_H-M   'P 1'
#
loop_
_entity.id
_entity.type
_entity.pdbx_description
1 polymer ?
#
loop_
_entity_poly.entity_id
_entity_poly.type
_entity_poly.pdbx_seq_one_letter_code
_entity_poly.pdbx_strand_id
1 'polypeptide(L)'
;MYAIIPQQIPQGKRAEINEKILFAINSGKDMIPAESIYNCYTGIGGLHNLKQSDFASYHEYAEAKKEFEMGQFFTPHEVCRDMVDVLSPTSSEMILDMCCGMGNFFNHLPNQHNAYGFDIDSKAVAVARYLYPDAHIEKCDIQQYHSEQRFDAIIGNPPFNLKFDFRISQEYYIDKAYHLLNPAGFLMIIVPVSFMQNEFWEKSRVGRVNEDFSFIGQTRLAPHAFTSVGVDNFNTKIMVFLRRSQHIEMNPYNAEEFVSMAELKERVKKAREMKHRLRLDLMRETNRIDKEELEHFEYKLAKYMYELKAHARLNKHIDKAVALVTKFRNQKPPENATNEQMKEWERKKLTTAKVLATIRKYITSQNVVPRKEVALVKTSYGFKLKQYAPRLLDKVEHKAASINDLILDSTVLPMPEIATEENLRQIRIAKRLIRRKRWLYDIQNQPFSEMETDDALAEYLDNATFVNKDGEVCEFTQLQKHDLNLVLQKRYALLNWQQGSGKTAAVYHRAKYLLKYGKVRNVVILAPAIATNMTWTPFLAINKERYRVIRTYKDLEDVPRGIFLLLSTYMVGKLKRDLMRFVKLSSRKLCLVFDESDEITNPSSQRTKHILAVFRRLKYKILDTGTTTRNNIAELYSQFELLYNNSVNMTCWCDNIYHENRDKEIECERNLHCGEPFPAFRGHVLFRACHCPGKATVFGIEKQNQDVYNKEELFDLIGKTIITRKFRDFAGEKYKIRTHTVSPSEGEHEVYRVIIEEFCRICELYYNSTGDTKKDAGLRLMRQIKLLIKACSVPHLISGYYGDDYPSKTRYIESLIRKIPGKVAIGCTTLAAFDLYEKYISERFPDRPIYVVKGDVAFKKRQSIVTEFDSTINGILICTQQSLSSSVNIPTCNDVILESLQWNIPKMEQFYFRFIRLDSKEMKDVHYVTYEDSVEQNLMALVLTKERLNEFIKTGEVKEQSEIFEEFDITMSVIDSLLIRSTDSEGKIHISWGSQRVTS
;
A
#
# COMPACT_ATOMS: atom_id res chain seq x y z
N MET A 1 -15.98 -15.88 51.01
CA MET A 1 -14.81 -16.24 50.18
C MET A 1 -14.37 -17.63 50.59
N TYR A 2 -14.31 -18.57 49.65
CA TYR A 2 -13.84 -19.93 49.87
C TYR A 2 -12.32 -19.96 49.99
N ALA A 3 -11.77 -20.77 50.91
CA ALA A 3 -10.33 -20.93 51.03
C ALA A 3 -9.77 -21.76 49.86
N ILE A 4 -8.57 -21.40 49.41
CA ILE A 4 -7.85 -22.17 48.39
C ILE A 4 -7.12 -23.31 49.10
N ILE A 5 -7.56 -24.54 48.87
CA ILE A 5 -6.99 -25.75 49.48
C ILE A 5 -6.33 -26.56 48.35
N PRO A 6 -5.00 -26.79 48.38
CA PRO A 6 -4.34 -27.61 47.37
C PRO A 6 -4.90 -29.03 47.34
N GLN A 7 -5.51 -29.42 46.22
CA GLN A 7 -6.04 -30.77 45.99
C GLN A 7 -5.28 -31.44 44.85
N GLN A 8 -4.71 -32.63 45.07
CA GLN A 8 -4.19 -33.46 43.98
C GLN A 8 -5.26 -34.47 43.56
N ILE A 9 -6.03 -34.12 42.54
CA ILE A 9 -7.05 -35.01 41.99
C ILE A 9 -6.44 -35.84 40.84
N PRO A 10 -6.33 -37.18 40.96
CA PRO A 10 -5.83 -38.01 39.88
C PRO A 10 -6.70 -37.88 38.62
N GLN A 11 -6.08 -37.77 37.44
CA GLN A 11 -6.77 -37.53 36.17
C GLN A 11 -7.94 -38.51 35.92
N GLY A 12 -7.76 -39.80 36.26
CA GLY A 12 -8.80 -40.84 36.09
C GLY A 12 -9.99 -40.75 37.06
N LYS A 13 -9.91 -39.95 38.13
CA LYS A 13 -11.00 -39.74 39.12
C LYS A 13 -11.76 -38.43 38.92
N ARG A 14 -11.27 -37.53 38.07
CA ARG A 14 -11.85 -36.20 37.82
C ARG A 14 -13.29 -36.28 37.29
N ALA A 15 -13.57 -37.20 36.37
CA ALA A 15 -14.93 -37.40 35.83
C ALA A 15 -15.93 -37.83 36.91
N GLU A 16 -15.56 -38.83 37.71
CA GLU A 16 -16.38 -39.34 38.83
C GLU A 16 -16.66 -38.25 39.87
N ILE A 17 -15.66 -37.43 40.21
CA ILE A 17 -15.78 -36.33 41.17
C ILE A 17 -16.72 -35.24 40.63
N ASN A 18 -16.56 -34.84 39.36
CA ASN A 18 -17.44 -33.86 38.73
C ASN A 18 -18.90 -34.36 38.71
N GLU A 19 -19.14 -35.64 38.43
CA GLU A 19 -20.49 -36.24 38.47
C GLU A 19 -21.09 -36.24 39.87
N LYS A 20 -20.31 -36.60 40.90
CA LYS A 20 -20.76 -36.54 42.30
C LYS A 20 -21.13 -35.12 42.73
N ILE A 21 -20.32 -34.13 42.35
CA ILE A 21 -20.59 -32.70 42.60
C ILE A 21 -21.89 -32.27 41.93
N LEU A 22 -22.06 -32.57 40.64
CA LEU A 22 -23.28 -32.21 39.90
C LEU A 22 -24.52 -32.93 40.43
N PHE A 23 -24.39 -34.19 40.85
CA PHE A 23 -25.48 -34.93 41.49
C PHE A 23 -25.89 -34.31 42.82
N ALA A 24 -24.92 -33.92 43.66
CA ALA A 24 -25.19 -33.24 44.93
C ALA A 24 -25.93 -31.91 44.71
N ILE A 25 -25.46 -31.08 43.76
CA ILE A 25 -26.09 -29.81 43.39
C ILE A 25 -27.53 -30.02 42.87
N ASN A 26 -27.73 -30.96 41.94
CA ASN A 26 -29.04 -31.21 41.34
C ASN A 26 -30.04 -31.86 42.32
N SER A 27 -29.56 -32.59 43.33
CA SER A 27 -30.40 -33.26 44.32
C SER A 27 -30.91 -32.30 45.41
N GLY A 28 -30.38 -31.08 45.50
CA GLY A 28 -30.77 -30.08 46.50
C GLY A 28 -30.44 -30.48 47.95
N LYS A 29 -29.58 -31.49 48.14
CA LYS A 29 -29.12 -31.95 49.45
C LYS A 29 -27.68 -31.45 49.62
N ASP A 30 -27.40 -30.73 50.71
CA ASP A 30 -26.05 -30.22 51.07
C ASP A 30 -25.10 -31.37 51.47
N MET A 31 -24.86 -32.30 50.55
CA MET A 31 -24.03 -33.50 50.75
C MET A 31 -22.54 -33.21 50.67
N ILE A 32 -22.15 -32.14 49.96
CA ILE A 32 -20.76 -31.74 49.77
C ILE A 32 -20.65 -30.24 50.11
N PRO A 33 -19.75 -29.83 51.02
CA PRO A 33 -19.56 -28.42 51.33
C PRO A 33 -19.18 -27.61 50.09
N ALA A 34 -19.73 -26.39 49.95
CA ALA A 34 -19.44 -25.50 48.83
C ALA A 34 -17.93 -25.20 48.65
N GLU A 35 -17.18 -25.13 49.75
CA GLU A 35 -15.72 -24.99 49.72
C GLU A 35 -15.03 -26.22 49.10
N SER A 36 -15.53 -27.43 49.35
CA SER A 36 -15.03 -28.64 48.69
C SER A 36 -15.40 -28.64 47.21
N ILE A 37 -16.58 -28.15 46.83
CA ILE A 37 -16.98 -28.00 45.42
C ILE A 37 -16.05 -27.02 44.70
N TYR A 38 -15.77 -25.86 45.31
CA TYR A 38 -14.87 -24.84 44.78
C TYR A 38 -13.48 -25.40 44.47
N ASN A 39 -12.90 -26.19 45.38
CA ASN A 39 -11.54 -26.73 45.22
C ASN A 39 -11.48 -28.04 44.41
N CYS A 40 -12.58 -28.77 44.24
CA CYS A 40 -12.57 -30.10 43.61
C CYS A 40 -13.22 -30.20 42.23
N TYR A 41 -14.04 -29.22 41.81
CA TYR A 41 -14.63 -29.23 40.47
C TYR A 41 -13.60 -28.82 39.42
N THR A 42 -13.41 -29.65 38.39
CA THR A 42 -12.31 -29.47 37.41
C THR A 42 -12.77 -29.30 35.96
N GLY A 43 -14.09 -29.23 35.72
CA GLY A 43 -14.65 -29.12 34.36
C GLY A 43 -14.39 -30.34 33.47
N ILE A 44 -14.75 -30.22 32.19
CA ILE A 44 -14.57 -31.23 31.14
C ILE A 44 -13.20 -31.17 30.43
N GLY A 45 -12.42 -30.10 30.61
CA GLY A 45 -11.08 -29.97 30.02
C GLY A 45 -10.14 -31.09 30.47
N GLY A 46 -9.56 -31.84 29.52
CA GLY A 46 -8.69 -32.99 29.78
C GLY A 46 -9.42 -34.33 30.01
N LEU A 47 -10.76 -34.37 29.99
CA LEU A 47 -11.57 -35.58 30.17
C LEU A 47 -11.96 -36.24 28.83
N HIS A 48 -10.99 -36.45 27.93
CA HIS A 48 -11.19 -37.11 26.63
C HIS A 48 -10.42 -38.45 26.55
N ASN A 49 -10.95 -39.41 25.79
CA ASN A 49 -10.28 -40.70 25.54
C ASN A 49 -9.35 -40.69 24.30
N LEU A 50 -9.08 -39.51 23.72
CA LEU A 50 -8.22 -39.37 22.54
C LEU A 50 -6.77 -39.74 22.87
N LYS A 51 -6.16 -40.66 22.12
CA LYS A 51 -4.72 -40.94 22.17
C LYS A 51 -4.04 -40.28 20.97
N GLN A 52 -2.86 -39.70 21.18
CA GLN A 52 -2.09 -39.08 20.10
C GLN A 52 -1.74 -40.06 18.97
N SER A 53 -1.66 -41.36 19.26
CA SER A 53 -1.44 -42.45 18.30
C SER A 53 -2.54 -42.59 17.26
N ASP A 54 -3.72 -42.04 17.52
CA ASP A 54 -4.93 -42.26 16.72
C ASP A 54 -5.06 -41.22 15.58
N PHE A 55 -4.07 -40.33 15.42
CA PHE A 55 -4.08 -39.19 14.48
C PHE A 55 -2.81 -39.13 13.62
N ALA A 56 -2.94 -38.71 12.36
CA ALA A 56 -1.84 -38.72 11.38
C ALA A 56 -0.82 -37.58 11.60
N SER A 57 -1.19 -36.54 12.34
CA SER A 57 -0.29 -35.46 12.73
C SER A 57 -0.64 -34.88 14.10
N TYR A 58 0.34 -34.24 14.76
CA TYR A 58 0.10 -33.51 16.00
C TYR A 58 -0.93 -32.38 15.84
N HIS A 59 -1.04 -31.80 14.64
CA HIS A 59 -2.00 -30.75 14.33
C HIS A 59 -3.45 -31.29 14.35
N GLU A 60 -3.70 -32.46 13.75
CA GLU A 60 -5.02 -33.11 13.78
C GLU A 60 -5.41 -33.55 15.19
N TYR A 61 -4.47 -34.10 15.96
CA TYR A 61 -4.68 -34.41 17.38
C TYR A 61 -5.02 -33.15 18.18
N ALA A 62 -4.32 -32.04 17.95
CA ALA A 62 -4.57 -30.79 18.64
C ALA A 62 -5.90 -30.12 18.23
N GLU A 63 -6.36 -30.28 16.98
CA GLU A 63 -7.69 -29.81 16.55
C GLU A 63 -8.82 -30.67 17.12
N ALA A 64 -8.70 -32.01 17.05
CA ALA A 64 -9.69 -32.92 17.63
C ALA A 64 -9.79 -32.76 19.16
N LYS A 65 -8.65 -32.57 19.83
CA LYS A 65 -8.61 -32.25 21.26
C LYS A 65 -9.33 -30.93 21.58
N LYS A 66 -9.10 -29.88 20.79
CA LYS A 66 -9.77 -28.57 20.96
C LYS A 66 -11.28 -28.65 20.76
N GLU A 67 -11.74 -29.44 19.81
CA GLU A 67 -13.16 -29.61 19.50
C GLU A 67 -13.89 -30.42 20.59
N PHE A 68 -13.24 -31.44 21.15
CA PHE A 68 -13.81 -32.28 22.23
C PHE A 68 -13.86 -31.56 23.60
N GLU A 69 -12.86 -30.72 23.88
CA GLU A 69 -12.75 -30.00 25.16
C GLU A 69 -13.49 -28.65 25.16
N MET A 70 -14.11 -28.23 24.05
CA MET A 70 -14.64 -26.88 23.84
C MET A 70 -13.60 -25.76 24.10
N GLY A 71 -12.30 -26.09 24.01
CA GLY A 71 -11.21 -25.21 24.45
C GLY A 71 -11.25 -24.84 25.95
N GLN A 72 -11.96 -25.60 26.78
CA GLN A 72 -12.19 -25.29 28.19
C GLN A 72 -10.90 -25.42 29.01
N PHE A 73 -10.52 -24.33 29.65
CA PHE A 73 -9.30 -24.23 30.44
C PHE A 73 -9.55 -23.33 31.65
N PHE A 74 -9.85 -23.92 32.81
CA PHE A 74 -10.15 -23.13 34.01
C PHE A 74 -8.93 -22.39 34.51
N THR A 75 -9.14 -21.14 34.89
CA THR A 75 -8.09 -20.33 35.51
C THR A 75 -7.89 -20.79 36.95
N PRO A 76 -6.64 -21.11 37.35
CA PRO A 76 -6.31 -21.48 38.72
C PRO A 76 -6.75 -20.42 39.73
N HIS A 77 -7.14 -20.85 40.93
CA HIS A 77 -7.65 -19.96 41.97
C HIS A 77 -6.65 -18.87 42.37
N GLU A 78 -5.36 -19.19 42.46
CA GLU A 78 -4.31 -18.22 42.80
C GLU A 78 -4.18 -17.14 41.73
N VAL A 79 -4.22 -17.53 40.45
CA VAL A 79 -4.19 -16.58 39.33
C VAL A 79 -5.43 -15.69 39.35
N CYS A 80 -6.61 -16.24 39.66
CA CYS A 80 -7.84 -15.45 39.79
C CYS A 80 -7.73 -14.41 40.92
N ARG A 81 -7.24 -14.82 42.09
CA ARG A 81 -6.98 -13.93 43.23
C ARG A 81 -6.03 -12.81 42.84
N ASP A 82 -4.89 -13.15 42.24
CA ASP A 82 -3.85 -12.18 41.91
C ASP A 82 -4.30 -11.20 40.81
N MET A 83 -5.08 -11.66 39.83
CA MET A 83 -5.67 -10.79 38.82
C MET A 83 -6.71 -9.83 39.40
N VAL A 84 -7.58 -10.31 40.30
CA VAL A 84 -8.56 -9.45 40.98
C VAL A 84 -7.86 -8.45 41.91
N ASP A 85 -6.78 -8.85 42.58
CA ASP A 85 -5.95 -7.97 43.41
C ASP A 85 -5.25 -6.88 42.58
N VAL A 86 -4.72 -7.22 41.39
CA VAL A 86 -4.18 -6.24 40.44
C VAL A 86 -5.26 -5.30 39.93
N LEU A 87 -6.43 -5.84 39.57
CA LEU A 87 -7.55 -5.05 39.09
C LEU A 87 -8.11 -4.14 40.19
N SER A 88 -8.06 -4.55 41.46
CA SER A 88 -8.53 -3.83 42.64
C SER A 88 -9.91 -3.16 42.46
N PRO A 89 -10.97 -3.93 42.13
CA PRO A 89 -12.30 -3.38 41.93
C PRO A 89 -12.93 -2.84 43.22
N THR A 90 -13.83 -1.87 43.07
CA THR A 90 -14.62 -1.32 44.20
C THR A 90 -15.99 -2.00 44.28
N SER A 91 -16.65 -1.94 45.45
CA SER A 91 -17.96 -2.59 45.66
C SER A 91 -19.10 -2.05 44.78
N SER A 92 -18.93 -0.85 44.20
CA SER A 92 -19.89 -0.23 43.29
C SER A 92 -19.67 -0.55 41.81
N GLU A 93 -18.55 -1.17 41.44
CA GLU A 93 -18.24 -1.47 40.03
C GLU A 93 -18.93 -2.74 39.55
N MET A 94 -19.49 -2.69 38.35
CA MET A 94 -20.06 -3.88 37.69
C MET A 94 -18.98 -4.60 36.88
N ILE A 95 -18.85 -5.91 37.11
CA ILE A 95 -17.77 -6.73 36.55
C ILE A 95 -18.36 -7.90 35.79
N LEU A 96 -17.87 -8.12 34.58
CA LEU A 96 -18.32 -9.21 33.72
C LEU A 96 -17.18 -10.20 33.42
N ASP A 97 -17.48 -11.49 33.48
CA ASP A 97 -16.70 -12.56 32.85
C ASP A 97 -17.51 -13.28 31.77
N MET A 98 -17.08 -13.15 30.51
CA MET A 98 -17.82 -13.65 29.34
C MET A 98 -17.60 -15.15 29.05
N CYS A 99 -16.73 -15.83 29.80
CA CYS A 99 -16.50 -17.27 29.72
C CYS A 99 -16.24 -17.79 31.14
N CYS A 100 -17.21 -17.59 32.04
CA CYS A 100 -16.94 -17.63 33.48
C CYS A 100 -16.64 -19.02 34.04
N GLY A 101 -16.94 -20.10 33.30
CA GLY A 101 -16.83 -21.46 33.81
C GLY A 101 -17.59 -21.61 35.12
N MET A 102 -16.87 -22.06 36.17
CA MET A 102 -17.43 -22.17 37.53
C MET A 102 -17.42 -20.86 38.34
N GLY A 103 -17.00 -19.73 37.77
CA GLY A 103 -17.04 -18.40 38.40
C GLY A 103 -15.85 -18.07 39.31
N ASN A 104 -14.65 -18.61 39.06
CA ASN A 104 -13.50 -18.47 39.99
C ASN A 104 -13.12 -17.02 40.35
N PHE A 105 -13.24 -16.08 39.40
CA PHE A 105 -12.97 -14.67 39.70
C PHE A 105 -13.95 -14.10 40.74
N PHE A 106 -15.21 -14.58 40.76
CA PHE A 106 -16.27 -14.06 41.64
C PHE A 106 -16.01 -14.32 43.13
N ASN A 107 -15.22 -15.35 43.46
CA ASN A 107 -14.81 -15.61 44.85
C ASN A 107 -14.06 -14.43 45.48
N HIS A 108 -13.32 -13.67 44.65
CA HIS A 108 -12.41 -12.61 45.08
C HIS A 108 -12.98 -11.21 44.90
N LEU A 109 -14.17 -11.09 44.30
CA LEU A 109 -14.81 -9.79 44.10
C LEU A 109 -15.37 -9.22 45.42
N PRO A 110 -15.32 -7.89 45.61
CA PRO A 110 -15.79 -7.24 46.84
C PRO A 110 -17.32 -7.26 47.00
N ASN A 111 -18.06 -7.44 45.91
CA ASN A 111 -19.52 -7.49 45.91
C ASN A 111 -20.02 -8.43 44.80
N GLN A 112 -20.59 -9.57 45.17
CA GLN A 112 -21.07 -10.58 44.22
C GLN A 112 -22.35 -10.15 43.49
N HIS A 113 -23.17 -9.26 44.06
CA HIS A 113 -24.37 -8.74 43.38
C HIS A 113 -24.04 -7.91 42.13
N ASN A 114 -22.81 -7.41 42.02
CA ASN A 114 -22.33 -6.68 40.84
C ASN A 114 -21.49 -7.56 39.91
N ALA A 115 -21.41 -8.87 40.17
CA ALA A 115 -20.71 -9.84 39.34
C ALA A 115 -21.67 -10.44 38.32
N TYR A 116 -21.27 -10.40 37.05
CA TYR A 116 -22.02 -10.93 35.92
C TYR A 116 -21.16 -11.97 35.21
N GLY A 117 -21.77 -13.09 34.84
CA GLY A 117 -21.05 -14.18 34.20
C GLY A 117 -21.94 -14.94 33.23
N PHE A 118 -21.34 -15.45 32.16
CA PHE A 118 -21.99 -16.46 31.36
C PHE A 118 -21.00 -17.46 30.78
N ASP A 119 -21.49 -18.67 30.53
CA ASP A 119 -20.73 -19.73 29.88
C ASP A 119 -21.66 -20.60 29.02
N ILE A 120 -21.09 -21.25 28.01
CA ILE A 120 -21.82 -22.17 27.13
C ILE A 120 -22.04 -23.53 27.81
N ASP A 121 -21.14 -23.93 28.73
CA ASP A 121 -21.21 -25.19 29.47
C ASP A 121 -22.25 -25.10 30.59
N SER A 122 -23.40 -25.76 30.38
CA SER A 122 -24.46 -25.83 31.39
C SER A 122 -24.04 -26.44 32.72
N LYS A 123 -23.06 -27.35 32.73
CA LYS A 123 -22.58 -27.99 33.97
C LYS A 123 -21.76 -26.99 34.78
N ALA A 124 -20.84 -26.27 34.12
CA ALA A 124 -20.06 -25.22 34.76
C ALA A 124 -20.94 -24.08 35.29
N VAL A 125 -21.96 -23.66 34.52
CA VAL A 125 -22.96 -22.67 34.94
C VAL A 125 -23.75 -23.12 36.17
N ALA A 126 -24.13 -24.40 36.25
CA ALA A 126 -24.82 -24.94 37.41
C ALA A 126 -23.95 -24.87 38.68
N VAL A 127 -22.66 -25.21 38.56
CA VAL A 127 -21.69 -25.09 39.66
C VAL A 127 -21.49 -23.62 40.05
N ALA A 128 -21.33 -22.72 39.07
CA ALA A 128 -21.14 -21.30 39.32
C ALA A 128 -22.33 -20.67 40.07
N ARG A 129 -23.56 -21.02 39.68
CA ARG A 129 -24.78 -20.57 40.36
C ARG A 129 -24.90 -21.09 41.79
N TYR A 130 -24.42 -22.31 42.05
CA TYR A 130 -24.41 -22.87 43.39
C TYR A 130 -23.36 -22.19 44.28
N LEU A 131 -22.16 -21.92 43.74
CA LEU A 131 -21.08 -21.24 44.47
C LEU A 131 -21.34 -19.74 44.68
N TYR A 132 -22.02 -19.09 43.74
CA TYR A 132 -22.24 -17.64 43.76
C TYR A 132 -23.72 -17.33 43.49
N PRO A 133 -24.63 -17.65 44.42
CA PRO A 133 -26.08 -17.46 44.22
C PRO A 133 -26.46 -15.98 44.09
N ASP A 134 -25.64 -15.08 44.64
CA ASP A 134 -25.85 -13.63 44.60
C ASP A 134 -25.38 -12.99 43.28
N ALA A 135 -24.65 -13.73 42.43
CA ALA A 135 -24.13 -13.25 41.15
C ALA A 135 -25.11 -13.51 39.98
N HIS A 136 -25.06 -12.66 38.96
CA HIS A 136 -25.88 -12.79 37.77
C HIS A 136 -25.24 -13.75 36.76
N ILE A 137 -25.60 -15.03 36.82
CA ILE A 137 -24.98 -16.08 36.01
C ILE A 137 -25.99 -16.72 35.04
N GLU A 138 -25.68 -16.74 33.74
CA GLU A 138 -26.53 -17.35 32.71
C GLU A 138 -25.80 -18.33 31.78
N LYS A 139 -26.56 -19.25 31.19
CA LYS A 139 -26.06 -20.12 30.13
C LYS A 139 -26.24 -19.42 28.79
N CYS A 140 -25.16 -18.99 28.16
CA CYS A 140 -25.19 -18.26 26.91
C CYS A 140 -23.93 -18.50 26.07
N ASP A 141 -24.09 -18.57 24.75
CA ASP A 141 -22.96 -18.47 23.81
C ASP A 141 -22.51 -17.00 23.72
N ILE A 142 -21.21 -16.73 23.78
CA ILE A 142 -20.63 -15.38 23.62
C ILE A 142 -21.05 -14.71 22.30
N GLN A 143 -21.36 -15.48 21.26
CA GLN A 143 -21.88 -14.98 19.98
C GLN A 143 -23.32 -14.47 20.09
N GLN A 144 -24.11 -15.01 21.03
CA GLN A 144 -25.52 -14.68 21.22
C GLN A 144 -25.76 -13.68 22.37
N TYR A 145 -24.77 -13.48 23.24
CA TYR A 145 -24.91 -12.61 24.41
C TYR A 145 -25.14 -11.15 24.01
N HIS A 146 -26.21 -10.55 24.53
CA HIS A 146 -26.50 -9.13 24.38
C HIS A 146 -26.91 -8.56 25.74
N SER A 147 -26.25 -7.49 26.17
CA SER A 147 -26.61 -6.77 27.39
C SER A 147 -27.00 -5.34 27.06
N GLU A 148 -28.06 -4.85 27.72
CA GLU A 148 -28.42 -3.43 27.73
C GLU A 148 -27.56 -2.62 28.71
N GLN A 149 -26.82 -3.31 29.59
CA GLN A 149 -25.96 -2.72 30.60
C GLN A 149 -24.49 -2.73 30.16
N ARG A 150 -23.72 -1.76 30.65
CA ARG A 150 -22.27 -1.65 30.42
C ARG A 150 -21.50 -1.85 31.71
N PHE A 151 -20.33 -2.47 31.61
CA PHE A 151 -19.52 -2.89 32.74
C PHE A 151 -18.34 -1.96 32.97
N ASP A 152 -17.93 -1.81 34.23
CA ASP A 152 -16.74 -1.05 34.61
C ASP A 152 -15.45 -1.81 34.32
N ALA A 153 -15.50 -3.13 34.41
CA ALA A 153 -14.41 -4.01 34.06
C ALA A 153 -14.90 -5.33 33.47
N ILE A 154 -14.11 -5.87 32.54
CA ILE A 154 -14.23 -7.24 32.05
C ILE A 154 -12.95 -7.95 32.42
N ILE A 155 -13.09 -9.04 33.16
CA ILE A 155 -11.99 -9.91 33.59
C ILE A 155 -12.31 -11.33 33.15
N GLY A 156 -11.35 -12.02 32.55
CA GLY A 156 -11.61 -13.40 32.14
C GLY A 156 -10.49 -14.10 31.39
N ASN A 157 -10.75 -15.38 31.11
CA ASN A 157 -9.87 -16.24 30.34
C ASN A 157 -10.61 -16.68 29.05
N PRO A 158 -10.44 -15.98 27.92
CA PRO A 158 -11.06 -16.37 26.66
C PRO A 158 -10.65 -17.79 26.26
N PRO A 159 -11.51 -18.55 25.56
CA PRO A 159 -11.11 -19.83 24.99
C PRO A 159 -9.98 -19.59 23.96
N PHE A 160 -9.01 -20.51 23.89
CA PHE A 160 -7.83 -20.31 23.06
C PHE A 160 -7.95 -20.94 21.67
N ASN A 161 -7.73 -20.13 20.63
CA ASN A 161 -7.60 -20.56 19.23
C ASN A 161 -8.83 -21.29 18.65
N LEU A 162 -10.03 -21.03 19.18
CA LEU A 162 -11.27 -21.42 18.51
C LEU A 162 -11.52 -20.45 17.34
N LYS A 163 -12.10 -20.95 16.24
CA LYS A 163 -12.44 -20.12 15.07
C LYS A 163 -13.91 -19.72 15.13
N PHE A 164 -14.17 -18.42 15.20
CA PHE A 164 -15.50 -17.83 14.99
C PHE A 164 -15.49 -17.13 13.61
N ASP A 165 -16.12 -17.75 12.63
CA ASP A 165 -16.04 -17.38 11.20
C ASP A 165 -14.57 -17.29 10.71
N PHE A 166 -14.07 -16.06 10.51
CA PHE A 166 -12.71 -15.76 10.02
C PHE A 166 -11.78 -15.21 11.11
N ARG A 167 -12.24 -15.16 12.38
CA ARG A 167 -11.48 -14.61 13.51
C ARG A 167 -11.18 -15.71 14.55
N ILE A 168 -10.10 -15.51 15.30
CA ILE A 168 -9.81 -16.35 16.47
C ILE A 168 -10.58 -15.85 17.69
N SER A 169 -10.89 -16.74 18.62
CA SER A 169 -11.71 -16.49 19.79
C SER A 169 -11.22 -15.35 20.68
N GLN A 170 -9.91 -15.19 20.85
CA GLN A 170 -9.34 -14.09 21.65
C GLN A 170 -9.56 -12.73 20.97
N GLU A 171 -9.47 -12.67 19.64
CA GLU A 171 -9.76 -11.46 18.86
C GLU A 171 -11.25 -11.10 18.95
N TYR A 172 -12.13 -12.10 18.90
CA TYR A 172 -13.57 -11.91 19.08
C TYR A 172 -13.93 -11.45 20.50
N TYR A 173 -13.27 -12.01 21.52
CA TYR A 173 -13.48 -11.62 22.93
C TYR A 173 -13.14 -10.15 23.17
N ILE A 174 -12.01 -9.66 22.63
CA ILE A 174 -11.62 -8.25 22.74
C ILE A 174 -12.62 -7.32 22.02
N ASP A 175 -13.07 -7.70 20.82
CA ASP A 175 -14.08 -6.97 20.04
C ASP A 175 -15.41 -6.89 20.80
N LYS A 176 -15.86 -8.00 21.37
CA LYS A 176 -17.08 -8.06 22.19
C LYS A 176 -16.96 -7.20 23.45
N ALA A 177 -15.80 -7.24 24.11
CA ALA A 177 -15.53 -6.45 25.30
C ALA A 177 -15.66 -4.94 25.05
N TYR A 178 -15.24 -4.45 23.87
CA TYR A 178 -15.40 -3.03 23.52
C TYR A 178 -16.86 -2.57 23.59
N HIS A 179 -17.79 -3.41 23.14
CA HIS A 179 -19.20 -3.08 23.12
C HIS A 179 -19.86 -3.14 24.50
N LEU A 180 -19.31 -3.91 25.43
CA LEU A 180 -19.88 -4.15 26.76
C LEU A 180 -19.23 -3.29 27.86
N LEU A 181 -18.03 -2.76 27.65
CA LEU A 181 -17.37 -1.88 28.63
C LEU A 181 -17.94 -0.46 28.62
N ASN A 182 -17.86 0.22 29.75
CA ASN A 182 -17.98 1.69 29.83
C ASN A 182 -16.75 2.35 29.15
N PRO A 183 -16.85 3.60 28.65
CA PRO A 183 -15.68 4.41 28.29
C PRO A 183 -14.65 4.41 29.42
N ALA A 184 -13.37 4.20 29.09
CA ALA A 184 -12.31 3.98 30.07
C ALA A 184 -12.55 2.82 31.07
N GLY A 185 -13.40 1.85 30.71
CA GLY A 185 -13.54 0.59 31.44
C GLY A 185 -12.35 -0.33 31.24
N PHE A 186 -12.05 -1.18 32.23
CA PHE A 186 -10.88 -2.05 32.19
C PHE A 186 -11.18 -3.36 31.44
N LEU A 187 -10.27 -3.76 30.56
CA LEU A 187 -10.23 -5.12 30.02
C LEU A 187 -8.97 -5.82 30.53
N MET A 188 -9.14 -6.91 31.27
CA MET A 188 -8.04 -7.69 31.82
C MET A 188 -8.21 -9.16 31.45
N ILE A 189 -7.35 -9.67 30.57
CA ILE A 189 -7.53 -11.01 29.98
C ILE A 189 -6.27 -11.85 30.06
N ILE A 190 -6.45 -13.17 30.13
CA ILE A 190 -5.39 -14.16 29.96
C ILE A 190 -5.34 -14.62 28.51
N VAL A 191 -4.16 -14.63 27.90
CA VAL A 191 -3.97 -15.13 26.53
C VAL A 191 -2.64 -15.90 26.43
N PRO A 192 -2.45 -16.73 25.38
CA PRO A 192 -1.14 -17.31 25.10
C PRO A 192 -0.09 -16.22 24.83
N VAL A 193 1.17 -16.45 25.21
CA VAL A 193 2.27 -15.50 24.94
C VAL A 193 2.42 -15.21 23.44
N SER A 194 2.10 -16.18 22.58
CA SER A 194 2.13 -16.06 21.11
C SER A 194 1.06 -15.12 20.54
N PHE A 195 0.02 -14.77 21.32
CA PHE A 195 -1.04 -13.86 20.85
C PHE A 195 -0.54 -12.41 20.85
N MET A 196 -0.59 -11.74 19.69
CA MET A 196 -0.08 -10.38 19.49
C MET A 196 1.41 -10.25 19.87
N GLN A 197 2.24 -11.23 19.51
CA GLN A 197 3.66 -11.23 19.83
C GLN A 197 4.48 -10.36 18.88
N ASN A 198 4.00 -10.11 17.65
CA ASN A 198 4.73 -9.33 16.66
C ASN A 198 3.83 -8.32 15.93
N GLU A 199 4.03 -7.03 16.23
CA GLU A 199 3.24 -5.93 15.64
C GLU A 199 3.38 -5.80 14.13
N PHE A 200 4.51 -6.24 13.56
CA PHE A 200 4.76 -6.17 12.12
C PHE A 200 3.93 -7.20 11.35
N TRP A 201 3.87 -8.45 11.85
CA TRP A 201 3.11 -9.53 11.22
C TRP A 201 1.62 -9.49 11.54
N GLU A 202 1.25 -9.00 12.73
CA GLU A 202 -0.14 -8.88 13.20
C GLU A 202 -0.69 -7.45 13.08
N LYS A 203 -0.15 -6.64 12.17
CA LYS A 203 -0.47 -5.21 12.03
C LYS A 203 -1.97 -4.89 11.94
N SER A 204 -2.75 -5.76 11.30
CA SER A 204 -4.21 -5.58 11.16
C SER A 204 -4.97 -5.88 12.46
N ARG A 205 -4.45 -6.78 13.30
CA ARG A 205 -5.03 -7.13 14.61
C ARG A 205 -4.62 -6.09 15.65
N VAL A 206 -3.32 -5.79 15.74
CA VAL A 206 -2.78 -4.73 16.62
C VAL A 206 -3.38 -3.37 16.26
N GLY A 207 -3.53 -3.06 14.97
CA GLY A 207 -4.18 -1.83 14.52
C GLY A 207 -5.61 -1.69 15.03
N ARG A 208 -6.41 -2.76 14.99
CA ARG A 208 -7.78 -2.75 15.53
C ARG A 208 -7.81 -2.59 17.04
N VAL A 209 -6.98 -3.34 17.78
CA VAL A 209 -6.89 -3.18 19.25
C VAL A 209 -6.49 -1.75 19.61
N ASN A 210 -5.52 -1.14 18.92
CA ASN A 210 -5.08 0.24 19.16
C ASN A 210 -6.12 1.30 18.76
N GLU A 211 -7.06 0.98 17.87
CA GLU A 211 -8.18 1.88 17.54
C GLU A 211 -9.23 1.95 18.66
N ASP A 212 -9.38 0.86 19.42
CA ASP A 212 -10.48 0.65 20.37
C ASP A 212 -10.03 0.65 21.85
N PHE A 213 -8.76 0.39 22.13
CA PHE A 213 -8.21 0.22 23.47
C PHE A 213 -6.87 0.95 23.67
N SER A 214 -6.68 1.50 24.87
CA SER A 214 -5.41 2.08 25.35
C SER A 214 -4.68 1.04 26.19
N PHE A 215 -3.41 0.79 25.89
CA PHE A 215 -2.60 -0.22 26.57
C PHE A 215 -2.11 0.28 27.93
N ILE A 216 -2.29 -0.54 28.98
CA ILE A 216 -1.76 -0.27 30.33
C ILE A 216 -0.45 -1.06 30.55
N GLY A 217 -0.46 -2.33 30.18
CA GLY A 217 0.69 -3.22 30.35
C GLY A 217 0.32 -4.70 30.20
N GLN A 218 1.34 -5.56 30.19
CA GLN A 218 1.20 -7.01 30.21
C GLN A 218 2.28 -7.65 31.09
N THR A 219 2.00 -8.83 31.65
CA THR A 219 2.96 -9.62 32.43
C THR A 219 2.88 -11.08 32.02
N ARG A 220 3.99 -11.82 32.15
CA ARG A 220 4.00 -13.27 31.94
C ARG A 220 3.53 -13.97 33.20
N LEU A 221 2.80 -15.06 33.02
CA LEU A 221 2.54 -16.03 34.08
C LEU A 221 3.65 -17.08 34.07
N ALA A 222 3.88 -17.73 35.22
CA ALA A 222 4.84 -18.82 35.31
C ALA A 222 4.42 -19.96 34.35
N PRO A 223 5.37 -20.65 33.67
CA PRO A 223 5.04 -21.72 32.73
C PRO A 223 4.24 -22.88 33.36
N HIS A 224 4.37 -23.06 34.69
CA HIS A 224 3.67 -24.06 35.50
C HIS A 224 2.43 -23.49 36.22
N ALA A 225 2.00 -22.27 35.92
CA ALA A 225 0.86 -21.63 36.60
C ALA A 225 -0.44 -22.43 36.46
N PHE A 226 -0.58 -23.22 35.40
CA PHE A 226 -1.77 -24.01 35.10
C PHE A 226 -1.60 -25.52 35.32
N THR A 227 -0.51 -25.96 35.94
CA THR A 227 -0.26 -27.39 36.17
C THR A 227 -1.36 -28.03 37.03
N SER A 228 -1.94 -27.28 37.98
CA SER A 228 -3.04 -27.74 38.85
C SER A 228 -4.35 -28.07 38.12
N VAL A 229 -4.55 -27.53 36.91
CA VAL A 229 -5.71 -27.81 36.05
C VAL A 229 -5.37 -28.79 34.91
N GLY A 230 -4.18 -29.41 34.96
CA GLY A 230 -3.76 -30.46 34.04
C GLY A 230 -3.04 -29.98 32.78
N VAL A 231 -2.54 -28.73 32.74
CA VAL A 231 -1.72 -28.22 31.63
C VAL A 231 -0.35 -27.80 32.16
N ASP A 232 0.67 -28.57 31.77
CA ASP A 232 2.05 -28.31 32.14
C ASP A 232 2.81 -27.56 31.05
N ASN A 233 3.72 -26.67 31.44
CA ASN A 233 4.63 -25.93 30.57
C ASN A 233 3.96 -25.12 29.43
N PHE A 234 2.87 -24.39 29.73
CA PHE A 234 2.16 -23.56 28.76
C PHE A 234 2.32 -22.06 29.03
N ASN A 235 3.04 -21.37 28.14
CA ASN A 235 3.38 -19.95 28.29
C ASN A 235 2.16 -19.05 28.04
N THR A 236 1.66 -18.42 29.10
CA THR A 236 0.54 -17.47 29.08
C THR A 236 0.96 -16.10 29.59
N LYS A 237 0.20 -15.07 29.22
CA LYS A 237 0.36 -13.70 29.67
C LYS A 237 -0.97 -13.08 30.05
N ILE A 238 -0.93 -12.13 30.97
CA ILE A 238 -2.05 -11.25 31.29
C ILE A 238 -1.85 -9.95 30.53
N MET A 239 -2.89 -9.45 29.90
CA MET A 239 -2.91 -8.15 29.23
C MET A 239 -3.98 -7.25 29.84
N VAL A 240 -3.65 -5.97 30.04
CA VAL A 240 -4.56 -4.98 30.62
C VAL A 240 -4.69 -3.77 29.71
N PHE A 241 -5.94 -3.39 29.46
CA PHE A 241 -6.31 -2.27 28.61
C PHE A 241 -7.40 -1.39 29.24
N LEU A 242 -7.50 -0.15 28.77
CA LEU A 242 -8.67 0.71 28.94
C LEU A 242 -9.44 0.79 27.63
N ARG A 243 -10.77 0.70 27.67
CA ARG A 243 -11.61 1.04 26.52
C ARG A 243 -11.36 2.51 26.13
N ARG A 244 -11.25 2.79 24.84
CA ARG A 244 -11.13 4.14 24.30
C ARG A 244 -12.20 5.08 24.88
N SER A 245 -11.76 6.28 25.23
CA SER A 245 -12.58 7.41 25.63
C SER A 245 -11.99 8.68 25.02
N GLN A 246 -12.84 9.66 24.73
CA GLN A 246 -12.38 10.99 24.29
C GLN A 246 -11.63 11.78 25.37
N HIS A 247 -11.67 11.31 26.62
CA HIS A 247 -11.10 12.00 27.79
C HIS A 247 -9.78 11.39 28.27
N ILE A 248 -9.30 10.32 27.63
CA ILE A 248 -8.03 9.66 27.98
C ILE A 248 -7.04 9.74 26.82
N GLU A 249 -5.75 9.82 27.16
CA GLU A 249 -4.68 9.64 26.18
C GLU A 249 -4.55 8.15 25.82
N MET A 250 -4.42 7.89 24.51
CA MET A 250 -4.36 6.54 23.98
C MET A 250 -2.92 6.08 23.85
N ASN A 251 -2.55 5.02 24.56
CA ASN A 251 -1.24 4.38 24.43
C ASN A 251 -1.35 3.17 23.49
N PRO A 252 -0.52 3.09 22.43
CA PRO A 252 -0.50 1.92 21.58
C PRO A 252 0.00 0.69 22.35
N TYR A 253 -0.54 -0.47 22.00
CA TYR A 253 0.02 -1.75 22.43
C TYR A 253 1.50 -1.86 22.06
N ASN A 254 2.30 -2.38 22.99
CA ASN A 254 3.72 -2.66 22.81
C ASN A 254 3.98 -4.15 23.06
N ALA A 255 4.36 -4.89 22.01
CA ALA A 255 4.59 -6.33 22.11
C ALA A 255 5.81 -6.73 22.95
N GLU A 256 6.82 -5.86 23.06
CA GLU A 256 8.08 -6.14 23.76
C GLU A 256 8.01 -5.78 25.26
N GLU A 257 7.03 -4.98 25.66
CA GLU A 257 6.89 -4.49 27.02
C GLU A 257 6.25 -5.54 27.93
N PHE A 258 7.05 -6.15 28.80
CA PHE A 258 6.58 -7.01 29.89
C PHE A 258 7.01 -6.42 31.23
N VAL A 259 6.04 -6.21 32.11
CA VAL A 259 6.27 -5.65 33.45
C VAL A 259 6.04 -6.71 34.52
N SER A 260 6.55 -6.47 35.72
CA SER A 260 6.22 -7.34 36.87
C SER A 260 4.75 -7.19 37.27
N MET A 261 4.18 -8.20 37.94
CA MET A 261 2.81 -8.14 38.45
C MET A 261 2.60 -6.95 39.43
N ALA A 262 3.63 -6.62 40.22
CA ALA A 262 3.62 -5.46 41.12
C ALA A 262 3.60 -4.12 40.37
N GLU A 263 4.39 -4.00 39.30
CA GLU A 263 4.37 -2.80 38.46
C GLU A 263 3.05 -2.68 37.69
N LEU A 264 2.50 -3.79 37.20
CA LEU A 264 1.19 -3.82 36.55
C LEU A 264 0.10 -3.33 37.50
N LYS A 265 0.11 -3.77 38.77
CA LYS A 265 -0.78 -3.28 39.83
C LYS A 265 -0.68 -1.77 40.03
N GLU A 266 0.54 -1.23 40.07
CA GLU A 266 0.76 0.21 40.22
C GLU A 266 0.25 1.00 39.00
N ARG A 267 0.43 0.48 37.78
CA ARG A 267 -0.11 1.12 36.56
C ARG A 267 -1.64 1.10 36.53
N VAL A 268 -2.26 0.00 36.95
CA VAL A 268 -3.73 -0.09 37.09
C VAL A 268 -4.23 0.90 38.14
N LYS A 269 -3.54 1.02 39.28
CA LYS A 269 -3.85 2.01 40.32
C LYS A 269 -3.82 3.45 39.78
N LYS A 270 -2.77 3.83 39.04
CA LYS A 270 -2.69 5.15 38.37
C LYS A 270 -3.82 5.37 37.37
N ALA A 271 -4.17 4.34 36.59
CA ALA A 271 -5.31 4.42 35.67
C ALA A 271 -6.65 4.61 36.41
N ARG A 272 -6.82 3.99 37.59
CA ARG A 272 -8.00 4.18 38.45
C ARG A 272 -8.08 5.58 39.03
N GLU A 273 -6.97 6.14 39.53
CA GLU A 273 -6.90 7.51 40.03
C GLU A 273 -7.28 8.52 38.93
N MET A 274 -6.79 8.29 37.70
CA MET A 274 -7.18 9.05 36.52
C MET A 274 -8.67 8.92 36.20
N LYS A 275 -9.23 7.69 36.17
CA LYS A 275 -10.67 7.44 35.94
C LYS A 275 -11.53 8.15 36.99
N HIS A 276 -11.09 8.15 38.25
CA HIS A 276 -11.78 8.83 39.34
C HIS A 276 -11.82 10.35 39.13
N ARG A 277 -10.70 10.96 38.73
CA ARG A 277 -10.63 12.39 38.39
C ARG A 277 -11.54 12.77 37.22
N LEU A 278 -11.70 11.88 36.24
CA LEU A 278 -12.52 12.09 35.04
C LEU A 278 -13.97 11.58 35.18
N ARG A 279 -14.40 11.16 36.38
CA ARG A 279 -15.67 10.45 36.59
C ARG A 279 -16.88 11.17 36.00
N LEU A 280 -16.98 12.49 36.13
CA LEU A 280 -18.11 13.26 35.61
C LEU A 280 -18.14 13.31 34.07
N ASP A 281 -16.99 13.45 33.45
CA ASP A 281 -16.86 13.49 31.99
C ASP A 281 -17.09 12.11 31.38
N LEU A 282 -16.54 11.06 31.99
CA LEU A 282 -16.83 9.67 31.62
C LEU A 282 -18.30 9.34 31.80
N MET A 283 -18.94 9.75 32.89
CA MET A 283 -20.38 9.55 33.10
C MET A 283 -21.22 10.30 32.05
N ARG A 284 -20.78 11.48 31.60
CA ARG A 284 -21.42 12.21 30.50
C ARG A 284 -21.20 11.52 29.15
N GLU A 285 -20.01 10.98 28.90
CA GLU A 285 -19.71 10.21 27.69
C GLU A 285 -20.54 8.92 27.64
N THR A 286 -20.61 8.16 28.74
CA THR A 286 -21.48 6.98 28.85
C THR A 286 -22.94 7.34 28.63
N ASN A 287 -23.43 8.38 29.32
CA ASN A 287 -24.79 8.87 29.11
C ASN A 287 -25.02 9.35 27.67
N ARG A 288 -24.04 9.97 27.00
CA ARG A 288 -24.15 10.30 25.57
C ARG A 288 -24.19 9.03 24.73
N ILE A 289 -23.36 8.03 24.98
CA ILE A 289 -23.38 6.77 24.23
C ILE A 289 -24.75 6.07 24.37
N ASP A 290 -25.33 6.07 25.56
CA ASP A 290 -26.59 5.38 25.84
C ASP A 290 -27.83 6.22 25.48
N LYS A 291 -27.75 7.56 25.58
CA LYS A 291 -28.86 8.48 25.27
C LYS A 291 -28.84 9.04 23.87
N GLU A 292 -27.71 9.30 23.24
CA GLU A 292 -27.63 10.12 22.02
C GLU A 292 -28.31 9.42 20.84
N GLU A 293 -28.27 8.10 20.74
CA GLU A 293 -29.00 7.38 19.69
C GLU A 293 -30.52 7.42 19.91
N LEU A 294 -30.98 7.26 21.16
CA LEU A 294 -32.39 7.21 21.52
C LEU A 294 -33.02 8.60 21.63
N GLU A 295 -32.33 9.59 22.21
CA GLU A 295 -32.73 11.01 22.27
C GLU A 295 -32.72 11.63 20.87
N HIS A 296 -31.75 11.33 20.01
CA HIS A 296 -31.77 11.79 18.60
C HIS A 296 -32.89 11.13 17.82
N PHE A 297 -33.16 9.85 18.10
CA PHE A 297 -34.29 9.13 17.53
C PHE A 297 -35.61 9.77 17.97
N GLU A 298 -35.84 9.96 19.26
CA GLU A 298 -37.05 10.56 19.82
C GLU A 298 -37.22 12.03 19.40
N TYR A 299 -36.15 12.83 19.37
CA TYR A 299 -36.17 14.20 18.88
C TYR A 299 -36.56 14.27 17.39
N LYS A 300 -35.92 13.45 16.54
CA LYS A 300 -36.27 13.40 15.11
C LYS A 300 -37.65 12.81 14.88
N LEU A 301 -38.05 11.83 15.68
CA LEU A 301 -39.37 11.23 15.64
C LEU A 301 -40.42 12.28 15.99
N ALA A 302 -40.26 13.02 17.09
CA ALA A 302 -41.13 14.12 17.48
C ALA A 302 -41.23 15.18 16.39
N LYS A 303 -40.09 15.58 15.79
CA LYS A 303 -40.05 16.51 14.66
C LYS A 303 -40.82 15.97 13.46
N TYR A 304 -40.61 14.72 13.06
CA TYR A 304 -41.32 14.12 11.94
C TYR A 304 -42.82 13.94 12.23
N MET A 305 -43.18 13.58 13.46
CA MET A 305 -44.58 13.48 13.88
C MET A 305 -45.26 14.86 13.91
N TYR A 306 -44.52 15.93 14.25
CA TYR A 306 -45.00 17.31 14.12
C TYR A 306 -45.26 17.66 12.66
N GLU A 307 -44.32 17.41 11.75
CA GLU A 307 -44.49 17.64 10.31
C GLU A 307 -45.70 16.87 9.73
N LEU A 308 -45.92 15.62 10.18
CA LEU A 308 -47.09 14.83 9.77
C LEU A 308 -48.41 15.43 10.26
N LYS A 309 -48.42 16.08 11.44
CA LYS A 309 -49.62 16.72 12.03
C LYS A 309 -49.87 18.14 11.51
N ALA A 310 -48.80 18.88 11.20
CA ALA A 310 -48.88 20.27 10.78
C ALA A 310 -49.41 20.44 9.34
N HIS A 311 -49.27 19.41 8.50
CA HIS A 311 -49.66 19.45 7.09
C HIS A 311 -50.83 18.51 6.77
N ALA A 312 -51.98 19.09 6.39
CA ALA A 312 -53.22 18.35 6.13
C ALA A 312 -53.09 17.16 5.15
N ARG A 313 -52.23 17.26 4.12
CA ARG A 313 -51.99 16.18 3.14
C ARG A 313 -51.26 14.96 3.73
N LEU A 314 -50.54 15.13 4.85
CA LEU A 314 -49.76 14.10 5.51
C LEU A 314 -50.51 13.36 6.62
N ASN A 315 -51.65 13.90 7.08
CA ASN A 315 -52.45 13.34 8.18
C ASN A 315 -52.81 11.86 7.97
N LYS A 316 -53.05 11.41 6.73
CA LYS A 316 -53.33 10.01 6.37
C LYS A 316 -52.22 9.00 6.72
N HIS A 317 -51.02 9.48 7.05
CA HIS A 317 -49.87 8.67 7.42
C HIS A 317 -49.63 8.62 8.95
N ILE A 318 -50.38 9.38 9.74
CA ILE A 318 -50.21 9.44 11.21
C ILE A 318 -50.44 8.05 11.82
N ASP A 319 -51.57 7.40 11.53
CA ASP A 319 -51.88 6.07 12.10
C ASP A 319 -50.84 5.02 11.71
N LYS A 320 -50.32 5.10 10.48
CA LYS A 320 -49.25 4.21 9.99
C LYS A 320 -47.92 4.47 10.69
N ALA A 321 -47.59 5.74 10.96
CA ALA A 321 -46.39 6.11 11.69
C ALA A 321 -46.47 5.68 13.16
N VAL A 322 -47.63 5.87 13.82
CA VAL A 322 -47.88 5.40 15.18
C VAL A 322 -47.75 3.88 15.26
N ALA A 323 -48.41 3.14 14.37
CA ALA A 323 -48.32 1.67 14.35
C ALA A 323 -46.88 1.17 14.12
N LEU A 324 -46.09 1.85 13.27
CA LEU A 324 -44.69 1.52 13.03
C LEU A 324 -43.81 1.74 14.27
N VAL A 325 -44.03 2.84 14.99
CA VAL A 325 -43.31 3.14 16.24
C VAL A 325 -43.69 2.16 17.34
N THR A 326 -44.98 1.84 17.50
CA THR A 326 -45.46 0.84 18.46
C THR A 326 -44.87 -0.53 18.15
N LYS A 327 -44.82 -0.94 16.88
CA LYS A 327 -44.18 -2.18 16.46
C LYS A 327 -42.68 -2.20 16.77
N PHE A 328 -41.98 -1.07 16.57
CA PHE A 328 -40.58 -0.95 16.92
C PHE A 328 -40.33 -1.04 18.43
N ARG A 329 -41.18 -0.40 19.26
CA ARG A 329 -41.04 -0.43 20.73
C ARG A 329 -41.36 -1.79 21.34
N ASN A 330 -42.26 -2.55 20.72
CA ASN A 330 -42.73 -3.84 21.25
C ASN A 330 -42.06 -5.06 20.58
N GLN A 331 -41.06 -4.86 19.71
CA GLN A 331 -40.38 -5.98 19.06
C GLN A 331 -39.48 -6.72 20.07
N LYS A 332 -39.55 -8.05 20.08
CA LYS A 332 -38.68 -8.93 20.88
C LYS A 332 -38.14 -10.08 20.01
N PRO A 333 -36.96 -10.64 20.32
CA PRO A 333 -36.48 -11.85 19.65
C PRO A 333 -37.39 -13.04 19.98
N PRO A 334 -37.44 -14.08 19.12
CA PRO A 334 -38.18 -15.31 19.41
C PRO A 334 -37.52 -16.07 20.56
N GLU A 335 -38.30 -16.58 21.51
CA GLU A 335 -37.79 -17.42 22.60
C GLU A 335 -37.26 -18.76 22.04
N ASN A 336 -36.05 -19.16 22.46
CA ASN A 336 -35.35 -20.41 22.06
C ASN A 336 -35.05 -20.55 20.55
N ALA A 337 -34.68 -19.47 19.86
CA ALA A 337 -34.34 -19.49 18.43
C ALA A 337 -32.95 -20.12 18.13
N THR A 338 -32.83 -20.84 17.01
CA THR A 338 -31.53 -21.33 16.52
C THR A 338 -30.65 -20.17 16.01
N ASN A 339 -29.33 -20.40 15.87
CA ASN A 339 -28.38 -19.40 15.35
C ASN A 339 -28.79 -18.80 14.00
N GLU A 340 -29.35 -19.62 13.10
CA GLU A 340 -29.85 -19.15 11.81
C GLU A 340 -31.11 -18.27 11.95
N GLN A 341 -32.03 -18.65 12.83
CA GLN A 341 -33.24 -17.87 13.11
C GLN A 341 -32.92 -16.53 13.78
N MET A 342 -31.91 -16.48 14.65
CA MET A 342 -31.41 -15.23 15.24
C MET A 342 -30.78 -14.33 14.18
N LYS A 343 -29.90 -14.86 13.31
CA LYS A 343 -29.32 -14.10 12.18
C LYS A 343 -30.41 -13.56 11.23
N GLU A 344 -31.46 -14.33 11.00
CA GLU A 344 -32.59 -13.90 10.16
C GLU A 344 -33.43 -12.81 10.84
N TRP A 345 -33.70 -12.92 12.15
CA TRP A 345 -34.35 -11.89 12.94
C TRP A 345 -33.53 -10.60 12.98
N GLU A 346 -32.21 -10.68 13.15
CA GLU A 346 -31.31 -9.53 13.11
C GLU A 346 -31.33 -8.78 11.77
N ARG A 347 -31.43 -9.51 10.65
CA ARG A 347 -31.60 -8.89 9.33
C ARG A 347 -32.96 -8.19 9.21
N LYS A 348 -34.02 -8.80 9.75
CA LYS A 348 -35.41 -8.35 9.61
C LYS A 348 -35.83 -7.29 10.66
N LYS A 349 -35.16 -7.15 11.80
CA LYS A 349 -35.55 -6.24 12.90
C LYS A 349 -35.64 -4.77 12.46
N LEU A 350 -36.60 -4.03 13.04
CA LEU A 350 -36.72 -2.59 12.81
C LEU A 350 -35.65 -1.89 13.65
N THR A 351 -34.92 -0.97 13.01
CA THR A 351 -33.91 -0.13 13.69
C THR A 351 -34.38 1.31 13.74
N THR A 352 -33.79 2.11 14.64
CA THR A 352 -33.98 3.58 14.74
C THR A 352 -33.90 4.23 13.36
N ALA A 353 -32.88 3.89 12.57
CA ALA A 353 -32.68 4.37 11.20
C ALA A 353 -33.80 3.95 10.23
N LYS A 354 -34.26 2.69 10.26
CA LYS A 354 -35.33 2.19 9.39
C LYS A 354 -36.67 2.89 9.67
N VAL A 355 -37.00 3.10 10.94
CA VAL A 355 -38.23 3.78 11.37
C VAL A 355 -38.20 5.26 10.92
N LEU A 356 -37.14 5.99 11.25
CA LEU A 356 -36.98 7.38 10.84
C LEU A 356 -36.98 7.55 9.32
N ALA A 357 -36.33 6.66 8.57
CA ALA A 357 -36.32 6.71 7.11
C ALA A 357 -37.72 6.52 6.51
N THR A 358 -38.52 5.63 7.11
CA THR A 358 -39.89 5.36 6.65
C THR A 358 -40.81 6.55 6.89
N ILE A 359 -40.77 7.14 8.08
CA ILE A 359 -41.59 8.33 8.41
C ILE A 359 -41.13 9.53 7.57
N ARG A 360 -39.81 9.74 7.44
CA ARG A 360 -39.25 10.78 6.57
C ARG A 360 -39.70 10.62 5.12
N LYS A 361 -39.83 9.38 4.64
CA LYS A 361 -40.33 9.11 3.28
C LYS A 361 -41.75 9.60 3.09
N TYR A 362 -42.63 9.47 4.09
CA TYR A 362 -43.99 10.04 4.02
C TYR A 362 -43.92 11.56 3.81
N ILE A 363 -43.09 12.25 4.62
CA ILE A 363 -42.90 13.70 4.53
C ILE A 363 -42.29 14.11 3.18
N THR A 364 -41.20 13.48 2.76
CA THR A 364 -40.53 13.84 1.49
C THR A 364 -41.36 13.48 0.25
N SER A 365 -42.26 12.51 0.36
CA SER A 365 -43.19 12.14 -0.73
C SER A 365 -44.38 13.10 -0.91
N GLN A 366 -44.55 14.10 -0.04
CA GLN A 366 -45.71 15.00 -0.06
C GLN A 366 -45.90 15.76 -1.39
N ASN A 367 -44.81 16.00 -2.11
CA ASN A 367 -44.77 16.73 -3.38
C ASN A 367 -44.36 15.83 -4.56
N VAL A 368 -44.30 14.51 -4.36
CA VAL A 368 -43.98 13.58 -5.45
C VAL A 368 -45.21 13.46 -6.34
N VAL A 369 -45.16 14.14 -7.48
CA VAL A 369 -46.14 13.98 -8.55
C VAL A 369 -46.02 12.55 -9.10
N PRO A 370 -47.09 11.72 -9.05
CA PRO A 370 -47.07 10.38 -9.60
C PRO A 370 -46.82 10.45 -11.11
N ARG A 371 -45.66 10.00 -11.56
CA ARG A 371 -45.35 9.90 -13.00
C ARG A 371 -45.54 8.46 -13.43
N LYS A 372 -46.53 8.22 -14.31
CA LYS A 372 -46.75 6.90 -14.94
C LYS A 372 -45.85 6.71 -16.17
N GLU A 373 -44.57 7.02 -16.04
CA GLU A 373 -43.62 6.96 -17.15
C GLU A 373 -42.40 6.11 -16.81
N VAL A 374 -41.81 5.53 -17.85
CA VAL A 374 -40.46 4.99 -17.85
C VAL A 374 -39.60 5.98 -18.62
N ALA A 375 -38.50 6.43 -18.04
CA ALA A 375 -37.54 7.32 -18.71
C ALA A 375 -36.15 6.69 -18.78
N LEU A 376 -35.43 6.96 -19.87
CA LEU A 376 -34.03 6.59 -20.03
C LEU A 376 -33.15 7.64 -19.33
N VAL A 377 -32.45 7.23 -18.28
CA VAL A 377 -31.58 8.12 -17.48
C VAL A 377 -30.12 7.74 -17.64
N LYS A 378 -29.27 8.76 -17.75
CA LYS A 378 -27.81 8.60 -17.71
C LYS A 378 -27.35 8.45 -16.26
N THR A 379 -26.60 7.40 -15.97
CA THR A 379 -25.94 7.17 -14.67
C THR A 379 -24.46 7.57 -14.74
N SER A 380 -23.74 7.41 -13.63
CA SER A 380 -22.28 7.58 -13.61
C SER A 380 -21.54 6.57 -14.50
N TYR A 381 -22.14 5.40 -14.73
CA TYR A 381 -21.49 4.24 -15.36
C TYR A 381 -22.14 3.82 -16.68
N GLY A 382 -23.25 4.44 -17.10
CA GLY A 382 -23.98 4.01 -18.29
C GLY A 382 -25.36 4.66 -18.43
N PHE A 383 -26.31 3.89 -18.96
CA PHE A 383 -27.70 4.28 -19.11
C PHE A 383 -28.61 3.23 -18.47
N LYS A 384 -29.72 3.67 -17.89
CA LYS A 384 -30.70 2.80 -17.25
C LYS A 384 -32.12 3.29 -17.51
N LEU A 385 -33.05 2.36 -17.72
CA LEU A 385 -34.48 2.64 -17.68
C LEU A 385 -34.93 2.80 -16.23
N LYS A 386 -35.49 3.97 -15.92
CA LYS A 386 -36.02 4.28 -14.60
C LYS A 386 -37.54 4.33 -14.68
N GLN A 387 -38.18 3.38 -14.00
CA GLN A 387 -39.63 3.41 -13.78
C GLN A 387 -39.98 4.41 -12.68
N TYR A 388 -40.98 5.26 -12.93
CA TYR A 388 -41.52 6.18 -11.93
C TYR A 388 -42.86 5.71 -11.34
N ALA A 389 -43.44 4.63 -11.89
CA ALA A 389 -44.55 3.88 -11.29
C ALA A 389 -44.20 2.38 -11.15
N PRO A 390 -44.82 1.65 -10.22
CA PRO A 390 -44.58 0.23 -10.00
C PRO A 390 -44.94 -0.61 -11.24
N ARG A 391 -44.21 -1.73 -11.44
CA ARG A 391 -44.47 -2.77 -12.44
C ARG A 391 -44.37 -2.36 -13.93
N LEU A 392 -43.82 -1.19 -14.24
CA LEU A 392 -43.66 -0.73 -15.63
C LEU A 392 -42.47 -1.36 -16.37
N LEU A 393 -41.50 -1.93 -15.65
CA LEU A 393 -40.31 -2.60 -16.22
C LEU A 393 -40.28 -4.10 -15.94
N ASP A 394 -41.37 -4.70 -15.46
CA ASP A 394 -41.35 -6.12 -15.04
C ASP A 394 -41.12 -7.07 -16.23
N LYS A 395 -41.59 -6.69 -17.43
CA LYS A 395 -41.43 -7.47 -18.67
C LYS A 395 -40.19 -7.13 -19.50
N VAL A 396 -39.46 -6.06 -19.15
CA VAL A 396 -38.25 -5.64 -19.88
C VAL A 396 -37.04 -6.37 -19.32
N GLU A 397 -36.40 -7.24 -20.09
CA GLU A 397 -35.18 -7.93 -19.65
C GLU A 397 -33.97 -6.98 -19.55
N HIS A 398 -33.74 -6.18 -20.60
CA HIS A 398 -32.60 -5.27 -20.69
C HIS A 398 -32.88 -3.88 -20.09
N LYS A 399 -32.60 -3.72 -18.79
CA LYS A 399 -32.94 -2.50 -18.04
C LYS A 399 -31.80 -1.49 -17.94
N ALA A 400 -30.55 -1.90 -18.13
CA ALA A 400 -29.39 -1.04 -17.99
C ALA A 400 -28.24 -1.52 -18.90
N ALA A 401 -27.46 -0.58 -19.40
CA ALA A 401 -26.27 -0.85 -20.19
C ALA A 401 -25.10 -0.02 -19.68
N SER A 402 -23.92 -0.64 -19.57
CA SER A 402 -22.69 0.07 -19.21
C SER A 402 -22.26 0.97 -20.38
N ILE A 403 -21.59 2.07 -20.06
CA ILE A 403 -21.09 2.96 -21.12
C ILE A 403 -19.94 2.33 -21.91
N ASN A 404 -19.23 1.36 -21.35
CA ASN A 404 -18.11 0.71 -22.01
C ASN A 404 -18.65 -0.26 -23.06
N ASP A 405 -19.60 -1.11 -22.68
CA ASP A 405 -20.27 -2.08 -23.56
C ASP A 405 -20.97 -1.38 -24.74
N LEU A 406 -21.57 -0.20 -24.48
CA LEU A 406 -22.18 0.63 -25.52
C LEU A 406 -21.18 1.28 -26.48
N ILE A 407 -19.91 1.44 -26.07
CA ILE A 407 -18.84 1.95 -26.94
C ILE A 407 -18.23 0.81 -27.77
N LEU A 408 -18.10 -0.37 -27.17
CA LEU A 408 -17.57 -1.60 -27.79
C LEU A 408 -18.62 -2.36 -28.63
N ASP A 409 -19.84 -1.83 -28.76
CA ASP A 409 -21.00 -2.50 -29.39
C ASP A 409 -21.36 -3.88 -28.80
N SER A 410 -20.88 -4.21 -27.59
CA SER A 410 -21.20 -5.46 -26.90
C SER A 410 -22.63 -5.49 -26.37
N THR A 411 -23.31 -4.33 -26.28
CA THR A 411 -24.71 -4.24 -25.87
C THR A 411 -25.44 -3.09 -26.57
N VAL A 412 -26.77 -3.14 -26.56
CA VAL A 412 -27.63 -2.07 -27.08
C VAL A 412 -28.14 -1.16 -25.97
N LEU A 413 -28.56 0.05 -26.35
CA LEU A 413 -29.20 0.97 -25.40
C LEU A 413 -30.53 0.38 -24.92
N PRO A 414 -30.82 0.37 -23.61
CA PRO A 414 -32.06 -0.21 -23.11
C PRO A 414 -33.26 0.63 -23.58
N MET A 415 -34.30 -0.05 -24.07
CA MET A 415 -35.52 0.58 -24.61
C MET A 415 -36.77 0.07 -23.88
N PRO A 416 -37.76 0.93 -23.62
CA PRO A 416 -39.06 0.48 -23.13
C PRO A 416 -39.81 -0.28 -24.23
N GLU A 417 -40.67 -1.24 -23.87
CA GLU A 417 -41.52 -1.99 -24.82
C GLU A 417 -42.37 -1.07 -25.70
N ILE A 418 -42.93 -0.01 -25.09
CA ILE A 418 -43.71 1.03 -25.78
C ILE A 418 -42.99 2.36 -25.58
N ALA A 419 -42.37 2.87 -26.64
CA ALA A 419 -41.63 4.12 -26.60
C ALA A 419 -42.56 5.33 -26.85
N THR A 420 -42.63 6.23 -25.87
CA THR A 420 -43.27 7.55 -26.02
C THR A 420 -42.36 8.50 -26.82
N GLU A 421 -42.90 9.61 -27.33
CA GLU A 421 -42.08 10.63 -28.03
C GLU A 421 -40.93 11.18 -27.17
N GLU A 422 -41.18 11.38 -25.87
CA GLU A 422 -40.15 11.84 -24.94
C GLU A 422 -39.05 10.78 -24.73
N ASN A 423 -39.42 9.50 -24.72
CA ASN A 423 -38.44 8.40 -24.70
C ASN A 423 -37.59 8.38 -25.98
N LEU A 424 -38.21 8.58 -27.15
CA LEU A 424 -37.49 8.69 -28.42
C LEU A 424 -36.54 9.91 -28.44
N ARG A 425 -36.92 11.03 -27.82
CA ARG A 425 -36.04 12.20 -27.63
C ARG A 425 -34.84 11.87 -26.74
N GLN A 426 -35.06 11.22 -25.60
CA GLN A 426 -34.00 10.79 -24.69
C GLN A 426 -33.04 9.81 -25.36
N ILE A 427 -33.56 8.86 -26.14
CA ILE A 427 -32.77 7.90 -26.92
C ILE A 427 -31.92 8.63 -27.98
N ARG A 428 -32.48 9.61 -28.70
CA ARG A 428 -31.72 10.41 -29.67
C ARG A 428 -30.54 11.14 -29.02
N ILE A 429 -30.75 11.74 -27.84
CA ILE A 429 -29.69 12.41 -27.07
C ILE A 429 -28.63 11.39 -26.61
N ALA A 430 -29.05 10.24 -26.08
CA ALA A 430 -28.15 9.17 -25.66
C ALA A 430 -27.30 8.65 -26.83
N LYS A 431 -27.92 8.34 -27.98
CA LYS A 431 -27.23 7.91 -29.20
C LYS A 431 -26.21 8.95 -29.68
N ARG A 432 -26.54 10.25 -29.67
CA ARG A 432 -25.58 11.32 -30.02
C ARG A 432 -24.38 11.34 -29.07
N LEU A 433 -24.61 11.14 -27.77
CA LEU A 433 -23.52 11.07 -26.78
C LEU A 433 -22.65 9.83 -26.98
N ILE A 434 -23.25 8.67 -27.24
CA ILE A 434 -22.55 7.39 -27.48
C ILE A 434 -21.69 7.51 -28.74
N ARG A 435 -22.27 7.96 -29.87
CA ARG A 435 -21.52 8.20 -31.12
C ARG A 435 -20.30 9.10 -30.90
N ARG A 436 -20.48 10.21 -30.18
CA ARG A 436 -19.35 11.09 -29.84
C ARG A 436 -18.29 10.39 -29.00
N LYS A 437 -18.69 9.55 -28.03
CA LYS A 437 -17.74 8.82 -27.19
C LYS A 437 -17.02 7.72 -27.95
N ARG A 438 -17.71 7.05 -28.87
CA ARG A 438 -17.15 6.04 -29.75
C ARG A 438 -16.12 6.64 -30.69
N TRP A 439 -16.46 7.71 -31.40
CA TRP A 439 -15.49 8.45 -32.22
C TRP A 439 -14.23 8.87 -31.44
N LEU A 440 -14.38 9.31 -30.19
CA LEU A 440 -13.24 9.63 -29.32
C LEU A 440 -12.43 8.40 -28.87
N TYR A 441 -13.10 7.25 -28.73
CA TYR A 441 -12.46 5.98 -28.44
C TYR A 441 -11.69 5.50 -29.67
N ASP A 442 -12.30 5.53 -30.86
CA ASP A 442 -11.67 5.09 -32.11
C ASP A 442 -10.37 5.87 -32.39
N ILE A 443 -10.40 7.21 -32.29
CA ILE A 443 -9.19 8.05 -32.39
C ILE A 443 -8.14 7.70 -31.34
N GLN A 444 -8.57 7.43 -30.11
CA GLN A 444 -7.63 7.08 -29.05
C GLN A 444 -7.07 5.66 -29.24
N ASN A 445 -7.85 4.74 -29.81
CA ASN A 445 -7.53 3.33 -29.96
C ASN A 445 -6.63 3.04 -31.16
N GLN A 446 -6.64 3.89 -32.18
CA GLN A 446 -5.74 3.78 -33.34
C GLN A 446 -4.26 3.84 -32.90
N PRO A 447 -3.39 2.89 -33.25
CA PRO A 447 -1.95 2.98 -32.98
C PRO A 447 -1.31 4.22 -33.63
N PHE A 448 -0.29 4.80 -33.00
CA PHE A 448 0.40 5.98 -33.56
C PHE A 448 1.08 5.68 -34.90
N SER A 449 1.56 4.45 -35.11
CA SER A 449 2.17 3.98 -36.36
C SER A 449 1.19 4.00 -37.55
N GLU A 450 -0.11 3.91 -37.30
CA GLU A 450 -1.16 3.89 -38.32
C GLU A 450 -1.83 5.25 -38.51
N MET A 451 -1.40 6.28 -37.78
CA MET A 451 -1.98 7.62 -37.88
C MET A 451 -1.30 8.46 -38.96
N GLU A 452 -2.09 9.19 -39.73
CA GLU A 452 -1.62 10.18 -40.67
C GLU A 452 -1.47 11.56 -40.00
N THR A 453 -0.58 12.39 -40.56
CA THR A 453 -0.40 13.78 -40.12
C THR A 453 -1.56 14.65 -40.57
N ASP A 454 -2.04 15.52 -39.69
CA ASP A 454 -3.07 16.53 -40.00
C ASP A 454 -2.41 17.81 -40.52
N ASP A 455 -2.83 18.27 -41.70
CA ASP A 455 -2.21 19.43 -42.38
C ASP A 455 -2.33 20.73 -41.57
N ALA A 456 -3.46 20.95 -40.89
CA ALA A 456 -3.67 22.16 -40.08
C ALA A 456 -2.79 22.14 -38.82
N LEU A 457 -2.52 20.96 -38.26
CA LEU A 457 -1.56 20.79 -37.18
C LEU A 457 -0.12 20.94 -37.66
N ALA A 458 0.20 20.50 -38.88
CA ALA A 458 1.52 20.69 -39.48
C ALA A 458 1.82 22.19 -39.64
N GLU A 459 0.90 22.97 -40.22
CA GLU A 459 1.03 24.43 -40.35
C GLU A 459 1.19 25.12 -38.98
N TYR A 460 0.45 24.68 -37.96
CA TYR A 460 0.61 25.20 -36.61
C TYR A 460 2.00 24.90 -36.02
N LEU A 461 2.54 23.71 -36.26
CA LEU A 461 3.84 23.27 -35.74
C LEU A 461 5.03 23.85 -36.51
N ASP A 462 4.86 24.19 -37.78
CA ASP A 462 5.88 24.89 -38.56
C ASP A 462 6.14 26.30 -38.03
N ASN A 463 5.08 26.96 -37.56
CA ASN A 463 5.16 28.27 -36.93
C ASN A 463 5.44 28.21 -35.42
N ALA A 464 5.58 27.01 -34.84
CA ALA A 464 5.75 26.84 -33.41
C ALA A 464 7.21 27.06 -32.99
N THR A 465 7.46 28.22 -32.39
CA THR A 465 8.77 28.57 -31.81
C THR A 465 8.69 28.75 -30.29
N PHE A 466 9.82 28.55 -29.63
CA PHE A 466 10.02 28.84 -28.21
C PHE A 466 11.41 29.41 -27.99
N VAL A 467 11.60 30.10 -26.87
CA VAL A 467 12.90 30.68 -26.49
C VAL A 467 13.58 29.77 -25.46
N ASN A 468 14.85 29.43 -25.71
CA ASN A 468 15.68 28.59 -24.83
C ASN A 468 16.26 29.40 -23.64
N LYS A 469 17.11 28.76 -22.83
CA LYS A 469 17.72 29.41 -21.65
C LYS A 469 18.70 30.52 -22.02
N ASP A 470 19.32 30.41 -23.19
CA ASP A 470 20.33 31.33 -23.71
C ASP A 470 19.70 32.53 -24.44
N GLY A 471 18.36 32.55 -24.54
CA GLY A 471 17.60 33.62 -25.19
C GLY A 471 17.44 33.45 -26.70
N GLU A 472 17.87 32.32 -27.24
CA GLU A 472 17.77 32.00 -28.67
C GLU A 472 16.38 31.43 -28.99
N VAL A 473 15.91 31.74 -30.20
CA VAL A 473 14.65 31.20 -30.73
C VAL A 473 14.91 29.82 -31.32
N CYS A 474 14.20 28.81 -30.81
CA CYS A 474 14.32 27.42 -31.25
C CYS A 474 13.08 26.98 -32.02
N GLU A 475 13.32 26.10 -32.99
CA GLU A 475 12.32 25.39 -33.79
C GLU A 475 12.38 23.89 -33.52
N PHE A 476 11.27 23.19 -33.78
CA PHE A 476 11.22 21.74 -33.68
C PHE A 476 11.86 21.05 -34.89
N THR A 477 12.54 19.93 -34.67
CA THR A 477 13.01 19.07 -35.76
C THR A 477 11.83 18.42 -36.49
N GLN A 478 12.05 17.93 -37.71
CA GLN A 478 10.99 17.27 -38.50
C GLN A 478 10.36 16.10 -37.76
N LEU A 479 11.17 15.27 -37.08
CA LEU A 479 10.65 14.15 -36.29
C LEU A 479 9.86 14.61 -35.07
N GLN A 480 10.29 15.68 -34.39
CA GLN A 480 9.53 16.26 -33.28
C GLN A 480 8.18 16.82 -33.75
N LYS A 481 8.15 17.50 -34.90
CA LYS A 481 6.91 18.01 -35.52
C LYS A 481 5.97 16.86 -35.87
N HIS A 482 6.49 15.81 -36.50
CA HIS A 482 5.71 14.60 -36.82
C HIS A 482 5.06 14.00 -35.57
N ASP A 483 5.85 13.68 -34.54
CA ASP A 483 5.34 13.08 -33.30
C ASP A 483 4.32 13.99 -32.59
N LEU A 484 4.58 15.31 -32.56
CA LEU A 484 3.66 16.28 -31.96
C LEU A 484 2.34 16.40 -32.72
N ASN A 485 2.37 16.28 -34.05
CA ASN A 485 1.17 16.27 -34.87
C ASN A 485 0.23 15.15 -34.41
N LEU A 486 0.74 13.92 -34.32
CA LEU A 486 -0.05 12.75 -33.91
C LEU A 486 -0.58 12.91 -32.47
N VAL A 487 0.26 13.39 -31.55
CA VAL A 487 -0.07 13.58 -30.13
C VAL A 487 -1.13 14.65 -29.90
N LEU A 488 -1.19 15.67 -30.76
CA LEU A 488 -2.17 16.76 -30.73
C LEU A 488 -3.58 16.30 -31.14
N GLN A 489 -3.68 15.26 -31.97
CA GLN A 489 -4.95 14.66 -32.39
C GLN A 489 -5.61 13.87 -31.24
N LYS A 490 -4.82 13.31 -30.31
CA LYS A 490 -5.29 12.50 -29.18
C LYS A 490 -5.53 13.27 -27.88
N ARG A 491 -6.43 12.73 -27.03
CA ARG A 491 -6.68 13.27 -25.68
C ARG A 491 -5.63 12.85 -24.67
N TYR A 492 -5.15 11.63 -24.81
CA TYR A 492 -4.20 11.00 -23.91
C TYR A 492 -3.00 10.54 -24.72
N ALA A 493 -1.82 10.91 -24.24
CA ALA A 493 -0.56 10.51 -24.83
C ALA A 493 0.53 10.53 -23.74
N LEU A 494 1.55 9.70 -23.94
CA LEU A 494 2.77 9.69 -23.16
C LEU A 494 3.95 9.86 -24.12
N LEU A 495 4.77 10.90 -23.91
CA LEU A 495 6.02 11.10 -24.63
C LEU A 495 7.17 10.47 -23.84
N ASN A 496 7.66 9.34 -24.33
CA ASN A 496 8.84 8.65 -23.79
C ASN A 496 10.06 9.00 -24.64
N TRP A 497 10.42 10.28 -24.65
CA TRP A 497 11.60 10.74 -25.37
C TRP A 497 12.80 10.76 -24.41
N GLN A 498 13.94 10.24 -24.86
CA GLN A 498 15.17 10.24 -24.08
C GLN A 498 15.55 11.66 -23.61
N GLN A 499 16.41 11.72 -22.60
CA GLN A 499 16.81 12.99 -22.01
C GLN A 499 17.52 13.88 -23.03
N GLY A 500 17.31 15.20 -22.93
CA GLY A 500 17.87 16.16 -23.88
C GLY A 500 17.06 16.38 -25.16
N SER A 501 16.03 15.57 -25.45
CA SER A 501 15.24 15.63 -26.70
C SER A 501 14.16 16.73 -26.77
N GLY A 502 14.14 17.73 -25.88
CA GLY A 502 13.20 18.86 -25.98
C GLY A 502 11.76 18.62 -25.45
N LYS A 503 11.54 17.63 -24.58
CA LYS A 503 10.22 17.27 -24.03
C LYS A 503 9.40 18.43 -23.47
N THR A 504 10.03 19.30 -22.66
CA THR A 504 9.36 20.44 -22.03
C THR A 504 8.69 21.35 -23.07
N ALA A 505 9.39 21.65 -24.17
CA ALA A 505 8.85 22.45 -25.26
C ALA A 505 7.69 21.72 -25.97
N ALA A 506 7.85 20.42 -26.22
CA ALA A 506 6.81 19.59 -26.85
C ALA A 506 5.49 19.59 -26.05
N VAL A 507 5.53 19.28 -24.76
CA VAL A 507 4.32 19.25 -23.91
C VAL A 507 3.75 20.65 -23.66
N TYR A 508 4.60 21.67 -23.63
CA TYR A 508 4.19 23.08 -23.56
C TYR A 508 3.40 23.50 -24.81
N HIS A 509 3.87 23.21 -26.03
CA HIS A 509 3.17 23.57 -27.26
C HIS A 509 1.83 22.84 -27.40
N ARG A 510 1.75 21.59 -26.93
CA ARG A 510 0.46 20.88 -26.81
C ARG A 510 -0.51 21.61 -25.90
N ALA A 511 -0.06 21.99 -24.71
CA ALA A 511 -0.88 22.71 -23.74
C ALA A 511 -1.31 24.10 -24.27
N LYS A 512 -0.40 24.82 -24.92
CA LYS A 512 -0.65 26.12 -25.57
C LYS A 512 -1.69 26.02 -26.67
N TYR A 513 -1.60 24.99 -27.52
CA TYR A 513 -2.60 24.72 -28.55
C TYR A 513 -4.00 24.53 -27.95
N LEU A 514 -4.12 23.74 -26.87
CA LEU A 514 -5.41 23.52 -26.19
C LEU A 514 -5.99 24.80 -25.57
N LEU A 515 -5.13 25.72 -25.09
CA LEU A 515 -5.54 27.03 -24.59
C LEU A 515 -5.98 27.97 -25.73
N LYS A 516 -5.18 28.06 -26.80
CA LYS A 516 -5.44 28.93 -27.98
C LYS A 516 -6.83 28.69 -28.57
N TYR A 517 -7.23 27.42 -28.71
CA TYR A 517 -8.52 27.04 -29.27
C TYR A 517 -9.62 26.83 -28.21
N GLY A 518 -9.41 27.26 -26.97
CA GLY A 518 -10.42 27.21 -25.91
C GLY A 518 -10.89 25.79 -25.52
N LYS A 519 -10.11 24.75 -25.84
CA LYS A 519 -10.42 23.35 -25.50
C LYS A 519 -10.34 23.12 -23.98
N VAL A 520 -9.50 23.89 -23.28
CA VAL A 520 -9.35 23.89 -21.81
C VAL A 520 -9.39 25.31 -21.24
N ARG A 521 -9.78 25.43 -19.97
CA ARG A 521 -9.81 26.68 -19.19
C ARG A 521 -8.41 27.09 -18.73
N ASN A 522 -7.65 26.13 -18.22
CA ASN A 522 -6.31 26.30 -17.65
C ASN A 522 -5.49 25.03 -17.87
N VAL A 523 -4.17 25.16 -17.77
CA VAL A 523 -3.21 24.05 -17.81
C VAL A 523 -2.64 23.87 -16.40
N VAL A 524 -2.57 22.63 -15.94
CA VAL A 524 -1.86 22.25 -14.71
C VAL A 524 -0.60 21.52 -15.13
N ILE A 525 0.56 22.10 -14.79
CA ILE A 525 1.86 21.47 -14.93
C ILE A 525 2.19 20.83 -13.58
N LEU A 526 2.28 19.52 -13.59
CA LEU A 526 2.69 18.70 -12.47
C LEU A 526 4.12 18.21 -12.72
N ALA A 527 5.03 18.46 -11.79
CA ALA A 527 6.43 18.05 -11.94
C ALA A 527 7.09 17.84 -10.57
N PRO A 528 8.29 17.22 -10.48
CA PRO A 528 9.11 17.27 -9.28
C PRO A 528 9.39 18.72 -8.84
N ALA A 529 9.63 18.95 -7.56
CA ALA A 529 9.87 20.30 -7.03
C ALA A 529 11.08 20.99 -7.71
N ILE A 530 12.11 20.22 -8.07
CA ILE A 530 13.30 20.71 -8.78
C ILE A 530 12.91 21.19 -10.18
N ALA A 531 12.21 20.36 -10.97
CA ALA A 531 11.77 20.72 -12.32
C ALA A 531 10.79 21.91 -12.32
N THR A 532 9.90 21.98 -11.31
CA THR A 532 8.96 23.11 -11.16
C THR A 532 9.69 24.45 -11.04
N ASN A 533 10.74 24.50 -10.20
CA ASN A 533 11.46 25.72 -9.90
C ASN A 533 12.56 26.06 -10.93
N MET A 534 13.26 25.05 -11.47
CA MET A 534 14.46 25.26 -12.28
C MET A 534 14.25 25.07 -13.79
N THR A 535 13.18 24.36 -14.18
CA THR A 535 12.85 24.15 -15.60
C THR A 535 11.63 24.99 -15.97
N TRP A 536 10.49 24.74 -15.34
CA TRP A 536 9.21 25.32 -15.75
C TRP A 536 9.07 26.81 -15.42
N THR A 537 9.49 27.24 -14.23
CA THR A 537 9.39 28.65 -13.83
C THR A 537 10.24 29.56 -14.75
N PRO A 538 11.53 29.28 -15.01
CA PRO A 538 12.32 30.06 -15.96
C PRO A 538 11.81 29.94 -17.40
N PHE A 539 11.46 28.73 -17.85
CA PHE A 539 10.98 28.49 -19.21
C PHE A 539 9.72 29.31 -19.54
N LEU A 540 8.72 29.30 -18.64
CA LEU A 540 7.49 30.08 -18.84
C LEU A 540 7.73 31.60 -18.75
N ALA A 541 8.65 32.04 -17.88
CA ALA A 541 9.01 33.45 -17.76
C ALA A 541 9.70 33.96 -19.04
N ILE A 542 10.69 33.23 -19.55
CA ILE A 542 11.43 33.54 -20.78
C ILE A 542 10.48 33.57 -21.99
N ASN A 543 9.55 32.62 -22.05
CA ASN A 543 8.54 32.55 -23.11
C ASN A 543 7.36 33.52 -22.89
N LYS A 544 7.43 34.42 -21.91
CA LYS A 544 6.42 35.46 -21.59
C LYS A 544 5.02 34.91 -21.34
N GLU A 545 4.91 33.72 -20.78
CA GLU A 545 3.64 33.06 -20.50
C GLU A 545 3.09 33.44 -19.12
N ARG A 546 1.76 33.53 -19.00
CA ARG A 546 1.11 33.82 -17.72
C ARG A 546 1.01 32.54 -16.90
N TYR A 547 1.66 32.53 -15.75
CA TYR A 547 1.63 31.37 -14.84
C TYR A 547 1.44 31.75 -13.37
N ARG A 548 1.01 30.78 -12.56
CA ARG A 548 0.93 30.87 -11.10
C ARG A 548 1.50 29.62 -10.46
N VAL A 549 2.40 29.78 -9.49
CA VAL A 549 2.96 28.67 -8.72
C VAL A 549 2.06 28.39 -7.52
N ILE A 550 1.56 27.15 -7.41
CA ILE A 550 0.61 26.75 -6.37
C ILE A 550 1.37 26.23 -5.15
N ARG A 551 1.33 26.98 -4.05
CA ARG A 551 1.99 26.64 -2.78
C ARG A 551 1.00 26.49 -1.63
N THR A 552 -0.14 27.16 -1.72
CA THR A 552 -1.18 27.21 -0.69
C THR A 552 -2.56 27.12 -1.33
N TYR A 553 -3.61 26.94 -0.50
CA TYR A 553 -4.98 26.91 -1.01
C TYR A 553 -5.40 28.26 -1.64
N LYS A 554 -4.87 29.38 -1.14
CA LYS A 554 -5.18 30.73 -1.64
C LYS A 554 -4.77 30.92 -3.09
N ASP A 555 -3.73 30.21 -3.54
CA ASP A 555 -3.26 30.31 -4.92
C ASP A 555 -4.26 29.72 -5.94
N LEU A 556 -5.18 28.87 -5.46
CA LEU A 556 -6.27 28.27 -6.24
C LEU A 556 -7.55 29.12 -6.25
N GLU A 557 -7.58 30.22 -5.51
CA GLU A 557 -8.66 31.21 -5.51
C GLU A 557 -8.43 32.21 -6.66
N ASP A 558 -9.54 32.66 -7.26
CA ASP A 558 -9.57 33.68 -8.33
C ASP A 558 -8.57 33.44 -9.47
N VAL A 559 -8.43 32.18 -9.87
CA VAL A 559 -7.57 31.78 -10.98
C VAL A 559 -8.16 32.27 -12.31
N PRO A 560 -7.47 33.18 -13.04
CA PRO A 560 -7.93 33.66 -14.34
C PRO A 560 -7.92 32.53 -15.37
N ARG A 561 -8.73 32.65 -16.43
CA ARG A 561 -8.68 31.69 -17.55
C ARG A 561 -7.43 31.93 -18.38
N GLY A 562 -6.95 30.89 -19.06
CA GLY A 562 -5.84 31.02 -20.00
C GLY A 562 -4.45 30.91 -19.38
N ILE A 563 -4.31 30.66 -18.07
CA ILE A 563 -3.01 30.61 -17.41
C ILE A 563 -2.53 29.18 -17.10
N PHE A 564 -1.22 29.04 -16.96
CA PHE A 564 -0.53 27.85 -16.48
C PHE A 564 -0.46 27.82 -14.95
N LEU A 565 -0.72 26.66 -14.35
CA LEU A 565 -0.66 26.43 -12.91
C LEU A 565 0.47 25.44 -12.63
N LEU A 566 1.53 25.89 -11.98
CA LEU A 566 2.66 25.04 -11.63
C LEU A 566 2.43 24.42 -10.26
N LEU A 567 2.50 23.10 -10.19
CA LEU A 567 2.26 22.33 -8.98
C LEU A 567 3.33 21.26 -8.85
N SER A 568 4.00 21.18 -7.71
CA SER A 568 4.93 20.08 -7.49
C SER A 568 4.21 18.80 -7.02
N THR A 569 4.74 17.63 -7.37
CA THR A 569 4.16 16.32 -6.99
C THR A 569 3.96 16.15 -5.48
N TYR A 570 4.87 16.73 -4.68
CA TYR A 570 4.77 16.76 -3.22
C TYR A 570 3.56 17.57 -2.72
N MET A 571 3.23 18.70 -3.36
CA MET A 571 2.15 19.59 -2.93
C MET A 571 0.75 19.00 -3.14
N VAL A 572 0.60 18.02 -4.02
CA VAL A 572 -0.68 17.34 -4.29
C VAL A 572 -1.25 16.70 -3.01
N GLY A 573 -0.38 16.14 -2.17
CA GLY A 573 -0.80 15.54 -0.89
C GLY A 573 -1.31 16.58 0.10
N LYS A 574 -0.60 17.72 0.21
CA LYS A 574 -0.96 18.82 1.12
C LYS A 574 -2.26 19.52 0.71
N LEU A 575 -2.44 19.75 -0.59
CA LEU A 575 -3.56 20.51 -1.16
C LEU A 575 -4.66 19.63 -1.76
N LYS A 576 -4.73 18.35 -1.39
CA LYS A 576 -5.61 17.36 -2.02
C LYS A 576 -7.07 17.81 -2.08
N ARG A 577 -7.62 18.31 -0.97
CA ARG A 577 -9.03 18.74 -0.89
C ARG A 577 -9.29 19.96 -1.75
N ASP A 578 -8.39 20.94 -1.71
CA ASP A 578 -8.51 22.20 -2.44
C ASP A 578 -8.37 21.98 -3.95
N LEU A 579 -7.41 21.15 -4.37
CA LEU A 579 -7.25 20.75 -5.77
C LEU A 579 -8.48 20.01 -6.29
N MET A 580 -9.05 19.07 -5.52
CA MET A 580 -10.28 18.39 -5.90
C MET A 580 -11.45 19.37 -6.05
N ARG A 581 -11.56 20.36 -5.16
CA ARG A 581 -12.56 21.43 -5.24
C ARG A 581 -12.33 22.28 -6.50
N PHE A 582 -11.10 22.72 -6.76
CA PHE A 582 -10.72 23.51 -7.92
C PHE A 582 -11.01 22.78 -9.24
N VAL A 583 -10.66 21.49 -9.35
CA VAL A 583 -10.96 20.65 -10.52
C VAL A 583 -12.47 20.56 -10.77
N LYS A 584 -13.27 20.45 -9.70
CA LYS A 584 -14.74 20.41 -9.79
C LYS A 584 -15.31 21.76 -10.24
N LEU A 585 -14.88 22.87 -9.63
CA LEU A 585 -15.31 24.23 -9.99
C LEU A 585 -14.91 24.60 -11.42
N SER A 586 -13.77 24.11 -11.89
CA SER A 586 -13.32 24.27 -13.28
C SER A 586 -14.09 23.40 -14.28
N SER A 587 -15.15 22.69 -13.86
CA SER A 587 -15.91 21.74 -14.68
C SER A 587 -15.02 20.68 -15.35
N ARG A 588 -13.84 20.38 -14.75
CA ARG A 588 -12.79 19.51 -15.29
C ARG A 588 -12.29 19.93 -16.68
N LYS A 589 -12.45 21.20 -17.07
CA LYS A 589 -11.90 21.78 -18.31
C LYS A 589 -10.43 22.16 -18.08
N LEU A 590 -9.61 21.22 -17.64
CA LEU A 590 -8.18 21.42 -17.38
C LEU A 590 -7.38 20.45 -18.25
N CYS A 591 -6.22 20.88 -18.70
CA CYS A 591 -5.19 19.99 -19.25
C CYS A 591 -4.18 19.67 -18.15
N LEU A 592 -3.83 18.41 -17.98
CA LEU A 592 -2.68 18.01 -17.18
C LEU A 592 -1.48 17.82 -18.10
N VAL A 593 -0.38 18.49 -17.78
CA VAL A 593 0.96 18.16 -18.24
C VAL A 593 1.67 17.56 -17.04
N PHE A 594 2.14 16.32 -17.13
CA PHE A 594 2.86 15.68 -16.03
C PHE A 594 4.26 15.27 -16.50
N ASP A 595 5.20 16.12 -16.13
CA ASP A 595 6.64 15.97 -16.35
C ASP A 595 7.26 15.05 -15.30
N GLU A 596 8.19 14.20 -15.72
CA GLU A 596 8.77 13.08 -14.96
C GLU A 596 7.68 12.16 -14.36
N SER A 597 6.77 11.72 -15.23
CA SER A 597 5.63 10.88 -14.85
C SER A 597 6.02 9.49 -14.29
N ASP A 598 7.27 9.08 -14.40
CA ASP A 598 7.79 7.85 -13.81
C ASP A 598 7.85 7.91 -12.26
N GLU A 599 7.63 9.09 -11.65
CA GLU A 599 7.45 9.24 -10.21
C GLU A 599 6.23 8.48 -9.64
N ILE A 600 5.26 8.11 -10.48
CA ILE A 600 4.04 7.39 -10.04
C ILE A 600 4.06 5.89 -10.34
N THR A 601 5.17 5.34 -10.84
CA THR A 601 5.33 3.91 -11.20
C THR A 601 4.85 2.94 -10.11
N ASN A 602 5.02 3.28 -8.82
CA ASN A 602 4.50 2.47 -7.70
C ASN A 602 3.01 2.79 -7.37
N PRO A 603 2.04 1.90 -7.67
CA PRO A 603 0.61 2.14 -7.43
C PRO A 603 0.25 2.25 -5.94
N SER A 604 1.03 1.63 -5.06
CA SER A 604 0.76 1.59 -3.63
C SER A 604 1.14 2.89 -2.91
N SER A 605 1.97 3.73 -3.54
CA SER A 605 2.50 4.96 -2.95
C SER A 605 1.40 6.00 -2.68
N GLN A 606 1.54 6.76 -1.60
CA GLN A 606 0.59 7.85 -1.28
C GLN A 606 0.60 8.93 -2.38
N ARG A 607 1.76 9.19 -2.98
CA ARG A 607 1.93 10.12 -4.10
C ARG A 607 1.03 9.74 -5.28
N THR A 608 1.15 8.50 -5.76
CA THR A 608 0.33 7.97 -6.87
C THR A 608 -1.16 8.05 -6.54
N LYS A 609 -1.57 7.59 -5.35
CA LYS A 609 -2.96 7.65 -4.90
C LYS A 609 -3.53 9.08 -4.88
N HIS A 610 -2.74 10.06 -4.44
CA HIS A 610 -3.15 11.46 -4.42
C HIS A 610 -3.29 12.05 -5.82
N ILE A 611 -2.31 11.82 -6.70
CA ILE A 611 -2.34 12.29 -8.08
C ILE A 611 -3.53 11.69 -8.83
N LEU A 612 -3.75 10.37 -8.71
CA LEU A 612 -4.92 9.70 -9.30
C LEU A 612 -6.22 10.30 -8.77
N ALA A 613 -6.36 10.51 -7.45
CA ALA A 613 -7.59 11.05 -6.87
C ALA A 613 -7.96 12.44 -7.43
N VAL A 614 -6.97 13.30 -7.70
CA VAL A 614 -7.18 14.66 -8.19
C VAL A 614 -7.38 14.68 -9.71
N PHE A 615 -6.50 14.02 -10.47
CA PHE A 615 -6.33 14.30 -11.90
C PHE A 615 -6.86 13.23 -12.87
N ARG A 616 -7.13 12.00 -12.43
CA ARG A 616 -7.55 10.90 -13.33
C ARG A 616 -8.79 11.21 -14.18
N ARG A 617 -9.67 12.09 -13.68
CA ARG A 617 -10.93 12.48 -14.35
C ARG A 617 -10.79 13.66 -15.33
N LEU A 618 -9.59 14.18 -15.54
CA LEU A 618 -9.34 15.22 -16.55
C LEU A 618 -9.43 14.65 -17.97
N LYS A 619 -9.89 15.49 -18.91
CA LYS A 619 -10.16 15.08 -20.30
C LYS A 619 -8.93 15.12 -21.20
N TYR A 620 -7.97 15.98 -20.88
CA TYR A 620 -6.73 16.15 -21.62
C TYR A 620 -5.58 15.94 -20.66
N LYS A 621 -4.74 14.95 -20.95
CA LYS A 621 -3.57 14.59 -20.14
C LYS A 621 -2.43 14.28 -21.11
N ILE A 622 -1.26 14.84 -20.86
CA ILE A 622 -0.01 14.39 -21.46
C ILE A 622 0.94 14.09 -20.32
N LEU A 623 1.56 12.93 -20.42
CA LEU A 623 2.64 12.53 -19.55
C LEU A 623 3.92 12.60 -20.37
N ASP A 624 5.02 13.00 -19.75
CA ASP A 624 6.34 12.89 -20.34
C ASP A 624 7.34 12.33 -19.33
N THR A 625 8.33 11.61 -19.83
CA THR A 625 9.42 11.01 -19.03
C THR A 625 10.58 10.67 -19.95
N GLY A 626 11.79 10.59 -19.39
CA GLY A 626 12.95 10.00 -20.09
C GLY A 626 12.86 8.50 -20.22
N THR A 627 12.18 7.86 -19.27
CA THR A 627 11.99 6.42 -19.21
C THR A 627 10.67 6.09 -18.55
N THR A 628 9.87 5.25 -19.21
CA THR A 628 8.57 4.79 -18.73
C THR A 628 8.66 3.75 -17.63
N THR A 629 9.72 2.94 -17.63
CA THR A 629 9.92 1.84 -16.68
C THR A 629 11.33 1.89 -16.11
N ARG A 630 11.46 1.63 -14.80
CA ARG A 630 12.76 1.60 -14.10
C ARG A 630 13.25 0.17 -13.90
N ASN A 631 12.33 -0.76 -13.65
CA ASN A 631 12.69 -2.15 -13.31
C ASN A 631 11.86 -3.22 -14.02
N ASN A 632 10.60 -2.96 -14.31
CA ASN A 632 9.71 -3.94 -14.95
C ASN A 632 8.59 -3.23 -15.72
N ILE A 633 8.04 -3.94 -16.70
CA ILE A 633 6.98 -3.42 -17.59
C ILE A 633 5.66 -3.13 -16.86
N ALA A 634 5.40 -3.83 -15.74
CA ALA A 634 4.19 -3.61 -14.94
C ALA A 634 4.14 -2.23 -14.25
N GLU A 635 5.27 -1.50 -14.19
CA GLU A 635 5.34 -0.12 -13.69
C GLU A 635 4.53 0.87 -14.55
N LEU A 636 4.27 0.54 -15.83
CA LEU A 636 3.44 1.34 -16.74
C LEU A 636 2.00 1.50 -16.28
N TYR A 637 1.49 0.55 -15.49
CA TYR A 637 0.08 0.50 -15.08
C TYR A 637 -0.40 1.82 -14.48
N SER A 638 0.38 2.45 -13.60
CA SER A 638 -0.02 3.69 -12.92
C SER A 638 -0.17 4.87 -13.88
N GLN A 639 0.67 4.93 -14.92
CA GLN A 639 0.60 5.96 -15.97
C GLN A 639 -0.62 5.72 -16.86
N PHE A 640 -0.88 4.47 -17.26
CA PHE A 640 -2.11 4.11 -17.98
C PHE A 640 -3.36 4.39 -17.15
N GLU A 641 -3.37 4.08 -15.85
CA GLU A 641 -4.47 4.36 -14.95
C GLU A 641 -4.73 5.87 -14.86
N LEU A 642 -3.68 6.69 -14.80
CA LEU A 642 -3.82 8.15 -14.79
C LEU A 642 -4.42 8.66 -16.11
N LEU A 643 -3.98 8.15 -17.26
CA LEU A 643 -4.45 8.53 -18.59
C LEU A 643 -5.88 8.06 -18.87
N TYR A 644 -6.19 6.80 -18.56
CA TYR A 644 -7.43 6.16 -18.97
C TYR A 644 -8.47 6.01 -17.87
N ASN A 645 -8.09 6.14 -16.59
CA ASN A 645 -8.99 6.04 -15.44
C ASN A 645 -9.86 4.77 -15.49
N ASN A 646 -9.23 3.61 -15.75
CA ASN A 646 -9.89 2.30 -15.81
C ASN A 646 -11.13 2.31 -16.73
N SER A 647 -11.04 3.02 -17.85
CA SER A 647 -12.12 3.09 -18.85
C SER A 647 -11.89 2.08 -19.97
N VAL A 648 -12.83 2.03 -20.92
CA VAL A 648 -12.75 1.25 -22.16
C VAL A 648 -11.44 1.41 -22.96
N ASN A 649 -10.68 2.50 -22.76
CA ASN A 649 -9.36 2.65 -23.41
C ASN A 649 -8.28 1.73 -22.81
N MET A 650 -8.54 1.13 -21.64
CA MET A 650 -7.67 0.25 -20.87
C MET A 650 -8.39 -1.06 -20.56
N THR A 651 -9.01 -1.66 -21.58
CA THR A 651 -9.60 -3.01 -21.54
C THR A 651 -8.51 -4.07 -21.49
N CYS A 652 -8.69 -5.08 -20.64
CA CYS A 652 -7.84 -6.25 -20.57
C CYS A 652 -8.28 -7.24 -21.66
N TRP A 653 -7.45 -7.47 -22.67
CA TRP A 653 -7.73 -8.44 -23.74
C TRP A 653 -6.92 -9.73 -23.58
N CYS A 654 -6.22 -9.89 -22.46
CA CYS A 654 -5.40 -11.07 -22.20
C CYS A 654 -6.30 -12.26 -21.81
N ASP A 655 -6.23 -13.35 -22.55
CA ASP A 655 -6.99 -14.57 -22.24
C ASP A 655 -6.46 -15.35 -21.04
N ASN A 656 -5.15 -15.24 -20.77
CA ASN A 656 -4.46 -15.95 -19.71
C ASN A 656 -3.72 -15.00 -18.77
N ILE A 657 -3.58 -15.40 -17.51
CA ILE A 657 -2.75 -14.74 -16.50
C ILE A 657 -1.78 -15.75 -15.88
N TYR A 658 -0.69 -15.21 -15.32
CA TYR A 658 0.45 -15.99 -14.89
C TYR A 658 0.82 -15.68 -13.44
N HIS A 659 1.28 -16.70 -12.71
CA HIS A 659 1.67 -16.59 -11.30
C HIS A 659 2.93 -17.39 -11.00
N GLU A 660 3.80 -16.83 -10.16
CA GLU A 660 5.01 -17.52 -9.68
C GLU A 660 4.65 -18.39 -8.46
N ASN A 661 4.90 -19.70 -8.55
CA ASN A 661 4.67 -20.65 -7.45
C ASN A 661 5.83 -20.65 -6.44
N ARG A 662 5.78 -21.52 -5.41
CA ARG A 662 6.80 -21.55 -4.35
C ARG A 662 8.18 -21.97 -4.86
N ASP A 663 8.22 -22.75 -5.94
CA ASP A 663 9.43 -23.26 -6.59
C ASP A 663 9.96 -22.30 -7.67
N LYS A 664 9.32 -21.12 -7.80
CA LYS A 664 9.60 -20.07 -8.81
C LYS A 664 9.31 -20.50 -10.25
N GLU A 665 8.43 -21.46 -10.43
CA GLU A 665 7.91 -21.82 -11.74
C GLU A 665 6.68 -20.95 -12.05
N ILE A 666 6.48 -20.65 -13.33
CA ILE A 666 5.36 -19.83 -13.79
C ILE A 666 4.19 -20.74 -14.16
N GLU A 667 3.10 -20.61 -13.41
CA GLU A 667 1.83 -21.28 -13.67
C GLU A 667 0.90 -20.36 -14.47
N CYS A 668 0.09 -20.97 -15.34
CA CYS A 668 -0.86 -20.30 -16.23
C CYS A 668 -2.30 -20.61 -15.79
N GLU A 669 -3.14 -19.58 -15.70
CA GLU A 669 -4.58 -19.72 -15.46
C GLU A 669 -5.41 -18.83 -16.39
N ARG A 670 -6.67 -19.20 -16.61
CA ARG A 670 -7.58 -18.45 -17.50
C ARG A 670 -8.02 -17.14 -16.85
N ASN A 671 -7.97 -16.05 -17.61
CA ASN A 671 -8.38 -14.73 -17.15
C ASN A 671 -9.90 -14.54 -17.23
N LEU A 672 -10.55 -14.37 -16.07
CA LEU A 672 -11.99 -14.08 -15.99
C LEU A 672 -12.35 -12.61 -16.31
N HIS A 673 -11.36 -11.73 -16.40
CA HIS A 673 -11.53 -10.30 -16.68
C HIS A 673 -11.22 -9.93 -18.14
N CYS A 674 -11.04 -10.91 -19.03
CA CYS A 674 -10.85 -10.65 -20.45
C CYS A 674 -12.11 -9.95 -21.04
N GLY A 675 -11.90 -8.89 -21.83
CA GLY A 675 -12.94 -8.04 -22.39
C GLY A 675 -13.44 -6.94 -21.45
N GLU A 676 -12.95 -6.87 -20.21
CA GLU A 676 -13.34 -5.83 -19.24
C GLU A 676 -12.20 -4.82 -19.00
N PRO A 677 -12.51 -3.53 -18.72
CA PRO A 677 -11.52 -2.59 -18.21
C PRO A 677 -10.83 -3.07 -16.94
N PHE A 678 -9.51 -2.91 -16.86
CA PHE A 678 -8.76 -3.26 -15.65
C PHE A 678 -9.41 -2.62 -14.39
N PRO A 679 -9.65 -3.40 -13.32
CA PRO A 679 -10.45 -2.93 -12.20
C PRO A 679 -9.75 -1.82 -11.41
N ALA A 680 -10.52 -0.82 -10.97
CA ALA A 680 -9.99 0.28 -10.16
C ALA A 680 -9.41 -0.18 -8.81
N PHE A 681 -9.85 -1.33 -8.30
CA PHE A 681 -9.28 -1.97 -7.12
C PHE A 681 -8.43 -3.17 -7.55
N ARG A 682 -7.17 -3.21 -7.11
CA ARG A 682 -6.19 -4.26 -7.44
C ARG A 682 -5.92 -4.50 -8.94
N GLY A 683 -6.33 -3.60 -9.85
CA GLY A 683 -6.01 -3.74 -11.28
C GLY A 683 -4.52 -3.83 -11.60
N HIS A 684 -3.66 -3.19 -10.80
CA HIS A 684 -2.19 -3.34 -10.93
C HIS A 684 -1.68 -4.75 -10.64
N VAL A 685 -2.41 -5.54 -9.84
CA VAL A 685 -2.08 -6.95 -9.57
C VAL A 685 -2.43 -7.79 -10.78
N LEU A 686 -3.62 -7.56 -11.34
CA LEU A 686 -4.05 -8.22 -12.58
C LEU A 686 -3.12 -7.88 -13.74
N PHE A 687 -2.81 -6.60 -13.95
CA PHE A 687 -1.87 -6.16 -15.00
C PHE A 687 -0.48 -6.80 -14.87
N ARG A 688 0.00 -6.97 -13.64
CA ARG A 688 1.25 -7.70 -13.39
C ARG A 688 1.12 -9.18 -13.75
N ALA A 689 0.04 -9.84 -13.35
CA ALA A 689 -0.21 -11.25 -13.68
C ALA A 689 -0.35 -11.46 -15.20
N CYS A 690 -0.92 -10.50 -15.93
CA CYS A 690 -1.02 -10.56 -17.39
C CYS A 690 0.34 -10.48 -18.11
N HIS A 691 1.27 -9.66 -17.60
CA HIS A 691 2.43 -9.25 -18.43
C HIS A 691 3.81 -9.51 -17.82
N CYS A 692 3.93 -9.60 -16.49
CA CYS A 692 5.22 -9.72 -15.81
C CYS A 692 5.04 -10.32 -14.39
N PRO A 693 4.75 -11.61 -14.27
CA PRO A 693 4.44 -12.26 -13.00
C PRO A 693 5.65 -12.33 -12.04
N GLY A 694 6.86 -12.54 -12.58
CA GLY A 694 8.10 -12.70 -11.82
C GLY A 694 8.75 -11.39 -11.35
N LYS A 695 9.72 -11.50 -10.43
CA LYS A 695 10.58 -10.39 -9.99
C LYS A 695 12.03 -10.58 -10.44
N ALA A 696 12.54 -9.66 -11.24
CA ALA A 696 13.95 -9.64 -11.62
C ALA A 696 14.88 -9.40 -10.41
N THR A 697 15.99 -10.15 -10.34
CA THR A 697 17.02 -10.01 -9.30
C THR A 697 18.42 -10.00 -9.92
N VAL A 698 19.37 -9.34 -9.25
CA VAL A 698 20.76 -9.13 -9.72
C VAL A 698 21.51 -10.44 -10.00
N PHE A 699 21.17 -11.50 -9.27
CA PHE A 699 21.79 -12.83 -9.37
C PHE A 699 20.90 -13.88 -10.02
N GLY A 700 19.77 -13.46 -10.61
CA GLY A 700 18.77 -14.35 -11.21
C GLY A 700 18.59 -14.09 -12.71
N ILE A 701 19.64 -13.59 -13.37
CA ILE A 701 19.64 -13.20 -14.78
C ILE A 701 19.47 -14.43 -15.69
N GLU A 702 19.85 -15.63 -15.24
CA GLU A 702 19.84 -16.88 -16.04
C GLU A 702 18.47 -17.57 -16.19
N LYS A 703 17.41 -17.15 -15.50
CA LYS A 703 16.07 -17.77 -15.61
C LYS A 703 15.00 -16.71 -15.85
N GLN A 704 14.37 -16.71 -17.03
CA GLN A 704 12.99 -16.34 -17.42
C GLN A 704 12.22 -15.24 -16.62
N ASN A 705 12.89 -14.37 -15.86
CA ASN A 705 12.26 -13.48 -14.87
C ASN A 705 11.89 -12.09 -15.41
N GLN A 706 12.03 -11.86 -16.72
CA GLN A 706 11.62 -10.63 -17.41
C GLN A 706 10.92 -10.90 -18.74
N ASP A 707 10.45 -12.13 -18.98
CA ASP A 707 9.66 -12.40 -20.18
C ASP A 707 8.35 -11.60 -20.11
N VAL A 708 8.06 -10.91 -21.22
CA VAL A 708 6.81 -10.15 -21.37
C VAL A 708 5.75 -11.12 -21.88
N TYR A 709 4.84 -11.49 -20.99
CA TYR A 709 3.68 -12.32 -21.32
C TYR A 709 2.59 -11.48 -21.98
N ASN A 710 1.77 -12.10 -22.82
CA ASN A 710 0.70 -11.42 -23.58
C ASN A 710 1.24 -10.14 -24.26
N LYS A 711 2.33 -10.32 -25.03
CA LYS A 711 3.13 -9.22 -25.59
C LYS A 711 2.34 -8.35 -26.57
N GLU A 712 1.47 -8.97 -27.36
CA GLU A 712 0.69 -8.30 -28.40
C GLU A 712 -0.34 -7.36 -27.76
N GLU A 713 -1.10 -7.86 -26.78
CA GLU A 713 -2.12 -7.08 -26.06
C GLU A 713 -1.49 -5.92 -25.28
N LEU A 714 -0.27 -6.11 -24.75
CA LEU A 714 0.48 -5.04 -24.12
C LEU A 714 0.95 -4.01 -25.14
N PHE A 715 1.49 -4.47 -26.27
CA PHE A 715 1.98 -3.59 -27.31
C PHE A 715 0.86 -2.77 -27.94
N ASP A 716 -0.34 -3.32 -28.11
CA ASP A 716 -1.53 -2.58 -28.54
C ASP A 716 -1.85 -1.41 -27.60
N LEU A 717 -1.70 -1.63 -26.28
CA LEU A 717 -1.87 -0.57 -25.29
C LEU A 717 -0.75 0.47 -25.37
N ILE A 718 0.49 0.05 -25.60
CA ILE A 718 1.66 0.92 -25.77
C ILE A 718 1.54 1.73 -27.04
N GLY A 719 1.38 1.10 -28.22
CA GLY A 719 1.38 1.72 -29.54
C GLY A 719 0.30 2.78 -29.74
N LYS A 720 -0.86 2.67 -29.06
CA LYS A 720 -1.89 3.72 -29.09
C LYS A 720 -1.68 4.86 -28.09
N THR A 721 -0.72 4.73 -27.17
CA THR A 721 -0.59 5.63 -26.01
C THR A 721 0.77 6.30 -25.90
N ILE A 722 1.85 5.60 -26.23
CA ILE A 722 3.24 5.98 -25.98
C ILE A 722 3.95 6.19 -27.32
N ILE A 723 4.67 7.30 -27.45
CA ILE A 723 5.68 7.47 -28.50
C ILE A 723 7.05 7.44 -27.83
N THR A 724 7.86 6.45 -28.19
CA THR A 724 9.22 6.27 -27.66
C THR A 724 10.26 6.66 -28.70
N ARG A 725 11.20 7.52 -28.31
CA ARG A 725 12.29 7.99 -29.18
C ARG A 725 13.60 8.03 -28.40
N LYS A 726 14.66 7.50 -28.99
CA LYS A 726 16.04 7.69 -28.53
C LYS A 726 16.49 9.10 -28.91
N PHE A 727 17.46 9.63 -28.17
CA PHE A 727 18.07 10.92 -28.44
C PHE A 727 18.72 10.95 -29.83
N ARG A 728 19.37 9.84 -30.21
CA ARG A 728 19.98 9.65 -31.54
C ARG A 728 18.97 9.78 -32.67
N ASP A 729 17.71 9.38 -32.46
CA ASP A 729 16.64 9.52 -33.47
C ASP A 729 16.40 10.99 -33.84
N PHE A 730 16.61 11.92 -32.90
CA PHE A 730 16.45 13.37 -33.14
C PHE A 730 17.74 14.08 -33.51
N ALA A 731 18.85 13.68 -32.90
CA ALA A 731 20.11 14.42 -32.89
C ALA A 731 21.16 13.84 -33.86
N GLY A 732 20.96 12.62 -34.36
CA GLY A 732 22.00 11.81 -34.98
C GLY A 732 23.03 11.30 -33.97
N GLU A 733 24.19 10.90 -34.46
CA GLU A 733 25.32 10.46 -33.62
C GLU A 733 26.04 11.67 -33.01
N LYS A 734 25.65 12.03 -31.78
CA LYS A 734 26.32 13.10 -31.00
C LYS A 734 27.11 12.60 -29.80
N TYR A 735 26.99 11.32 -29.46
CA TYR A 735 27.76 10.74 -28.36
C TYR A 735 28.03 9.25 -28.56
N LYS A 736 29.17 8.79 -28.04
CA LYS A 736 29.58 7.39 -28.00
C LYS A 736 29.80 6.96 -26.55
N ILE A 737 29.27 5.78 -26.21
CA ILE A 737 29.57 5.12 -24.93
C ILE A 737 30.76 4.19 -25.19
N ARG A 738 31.78 4.26 -24.34
CA ARG A 738 32.96 3.39 -24.37
C ARG A 738 33.07 2.66 -23.03
N THR A 739 33.09 1.35 -23.06
CA THR A 739 33.25 0.53 -21.85
C THR A 739 34.72 0.17 -21.68
N HIS A 740 35.27 0.47 -20.52
CA HIS A 740 36.67 0.23 -20.15
C HIS A 740 36.71 -0.77 -19.02
N THR A 741 37.32 -1.91 -19.30
CA THR A 741 37.41 -3.02 -18.38
C THR A 741 38.82 -3.06 -17.79
N VAL A 742 38.92 -3.06 -16.46
CA VAL A 742 40.19 -2.96 -15.72
C VAL A 742 40.40 -4.24 -14.92
N SER A 743 41.56 -4.88 -15.07
CA SER A 743 41.92 -6.04 -14.26
C SER A 743 42.27 -5.60 -12.82
N PRO A 744 41.71 -6.24 -11.77
CA PRO A 744 42.06 -5.94 -10.39
C PRO A 744 43.50 -6.38 -10.07
N SER A 745 44.17 -5.66 -9.16
CA SER A 745 45.45 -6.10 -8.60
C SER A 745 45.25 -7.28 -7.64
N GLU A 746 46.33 -7.97 -7.28
CA GLU A 746 46.28 -9.15 -6.39
C GLU A 746 45.56 -8.85 -5.07
N GLY A 747 45.88 -7.74 -4.41
CA GLY A 747 45.22 -7.36 -3.16
C GLY A 747 43.79 -6.82 -3.34
N GLU A 748 43.44 -6.25 -4.50
CA GLU A 748 42.05 -5.90 -4.83
C GLU A 748 41.21 -7.16 -5.01
N HIS A 749 41.76 -8.14 -5.73
CA HIS A 749 41.14 -9.43 -5.97
C HIS A 749 40.97 -10.22 -4.66
N GLU A 750 41.96 -10.20 -3.77
CA GLU A 750 41.87 -10.87 -2.47
C GLU A 750 40.79 -10.28 -1.58
N VAL A 751 40.71 -8.95 -1.46
CA VAL A 751 39.61 -8.30 -0.73
C VAL A 751 38.26 -8.73 -1.30
N TYR A 752 38.16 -8.80 -2.62
CA TYR A 752 36.93 -9.22 -3.29
C TYR A 752 36.58 -10.69 -3.01
N ARG A 753 37.56 -11.60 -3.07
CA ARG A 753 37.44 -13.02 -2.71
C ARG A 753 36.97 -13.21 -1.27
N VAL A 754 37.58 -12.51 -0.31
CA VAL A 754 37.20 -12.56 1.11
C VAL A 754 35.75 -12.13 1.32
N ILE A 755 35.26 -11.11 0.60
CA ILE A 755 33.85 -10.67 0.68
C ILE A 755 32.91 -11.72 0.08
N ILE A 756 33.33 -12.50 -0.92
CA ILE A 756 32.48 -13.57 -1.49
C ILE A 756 32.48 -14.78 -0.55
N GLU A 757 33.65 -15.28 -0.18
CA GLU A 757 33.84 -16.57 0.47
C GLU A 757 33.64 -16.50 2.00
N GLU A 758 34.12 -15.44 2.66
CA GLU A 758 34.18 -15.37 4.12
C GLU A 758 33.15 -14.44 4.76
N PHE A 759 32.35 -13.73 3.97
CA PHE A 759 31.42 -12.72 4.49
C PHE A 759 30.40 -13.27 5.47
N CYS A 760 29.94 -14.52 5.32
CA CYS A 760 29.05 -15.17 6.28
C CYS A 760 29.72 -15.34 7.65
N ARG A 761 30.97 -15.79 7.67
CA ARG A 761 31.79 -15.93 8.88
C ARG A 761 31.98 -14.58 9.57
N ILE A 762 32.29 -13.54 8.80
CA ILE A 762 32.51 -12.18 9.31
C ILE A 762 31.19 -11.57 9.80
N CYS A 763 30.09 -11.72 9.06
CA CYS A 763 28.81 -11.13 9.47
C CYS A 763 28.29 -11.63 10.81
N GLU A 764 28.50 -12.91 11.12
CA GLU A 764 28.07 -13.51 12.39
C GLU A 764 28.91 -13.02 13.58
N LEU A 765 30.12 -12.54 13.33
CA LEU A 765 31.01 -11.96 14.36
C LEU A 765 30.71 -10.48 14.65
N TYR A 766 30.20 -9.72 13.67
CA TYR A 766 30.04 -8.26 13.78
C TYR A 766 28.59 -7.77 13.86
N TYR A 767 27.60 -8.60 13.52
CA TYR A 767 26.19 -8.19 13.53
C TYR A 767 25.33 -9.12 14.38
N ASN A 768 24.64 -8.55 15.38
CA ASN A 768 23.67 -9.28 16.19
C ASN A 768 22.49 -9.78 15.33
N SER A 769 22.07 -11.03 15.57
CA SER A 769 20.87 -11.60 14.93
C SER A 769 19.63 -10.80 15.32
N THR A 770 18.73 -10.58 14.37
CA THR A 770 17.44 -9.93 14.62
C THR A 770 16.38 -10.88 15.19
N GLY A 771 16.73 -12.14 15.45
CA GLY A 771 15.80 -13.19 15.93
C GLY A 771 14.86 -13.75 14.84
N ASP A 772 14.94 -13.22 13.61
CA ASP A 772 14.20 -13.68 12.42
C ASP A 772 15.21 -14.12 11.36
N THR A 773 15.32 -15.43 11.16
CA THR A 773 16.28 -16.06 10.24
C THR A 773 16.11 -15.58 8.79
N LYS A 774 14.89 -15.26 8.36
CA LYS A 774 14.59 -14.80 7.01
C LYS A 774 14.98 -13.34 6.83
N LYS A 775 14.75 -12.50 7.85
CA LYS A 775 15.18 -11.10 7.87
C LYS A 775 16.70 -10.98 7.93
N ASP A 776 17.35 -11.79 8.76
CA ASP A 776 18.81 -11.85 8.86
C ASP A 776 19.43 -12.29 7.53
N ALA A 777 18.88 -13.31 6.86
CA ALA A 777 19.33 -13.73 5.54
C ALA A 777 19.20 -12.61 4.48
N GLY A 778 18.09 -11.87 4.48
CA GLY A 778 17.89 -10.74 3.55
C GLY A 778 18.84 -9.56 3.80
N LEU A 779 19.09 -9.23 5.08
CA LEU A 779 20.04 -8.19 5.46
C LEU A 779 21.49 -8.58 5.16
N ARG A 780 21.86 -9.86 5.37
CA ARG A 780 23.18 -10.42 5.01
C ARG A 780 23.46 -10.19 3.53
N LEU A 781 22.55 -10.62 2.64
CA LEU A 781 22.73 -10.46 1.19
C LEU A 781 22.88 -8.98 0.78
N MET A 782 22.03 -8.09 1.30
CA MET A 782 22.11 -6.66 1.00
C MET A 782 23.44 -6.04 1.46
N ARG A 783 23.93 -6.43 2.64
CA ARG A 783 25.21 -5.94 3.18
C ARG A 783 26.39 -6.45 2.33
N GLN A 784 26.36 -7.71 1.92
CA GLN A 784 27.39 -8.30 1.04
C GLN A 784 27.48 -7.54 -0.28
N ILE A 785 26.35 -7.34 -0.96
CA ILE A 785 26.31 -6.60 -2.24
C ILE A 785 26.85 -5.18 -2.09
N LYS A 786 26.47 -4.46 -1.01
CA LYS A 786 26.99 -3.10 -0.77
C LYS A 786 28.50 -3.09 -0.56
N LEU A 787 29.04 -4.11 0.10
CA LEU A 787 30.47 -4.22 0.33
C LEU A 787 31.23 -4.57 -0.95
N LEU A 788 30.69 -5.46 -1.79
CA LEU A 788 31.24 -5.78 -3.12
C LEU A 788 31.31 -4.53 -4.02
N ILE A 789 30.22 -3.73 -4.07
CA ILE A 789 30.21 -2.46 -4.83
C ILE A 789 31.25 -1.49 -4.27
N LYS A 790 31.36 -1.39 -2.93
CA LYS A 790 32.37 -0.54 -2.29
C LYS A 790 33.80 -0.99 -2.64
N ALA A 791 34.05 -2.29 -2.69
CA ALA A 791 35.35 -2.86 -3.07
C ALA A 791 35.73 -2.54 -4.53
N CYS A 792 34.74 -2.35 -5.41
CA CYS A 792 35.00 -1.95 -6.80
C CYS A 792 35.36 -0.46 -6.97
N SER A 793 35.16 0.38 -5.94
CA SER A 793 35.47 1.81 -5.98
C SER A 793 36.64 2.20 -5.08
N VAL A 794 36.65 1.70 -3.84
CA VAL A 794 37.62 2.09 -2.81
C VAL A 794 38.16 0.86 -2.04
N PRO A 795 38.79 -0.12 -2.73
CA PRO A 795 39.27 -1.36 -2.10
C PRO A 795 40.31 -1.11 -1.01
N HIS A 796 41.22 -0.14 -1.23
CA HIS A 796 42.26 0.26 -0.27
C HIS A 796 41.73 0.78 1.09
N LEU A 797 40.45 1.16 1.18
CA LEU A 797 39.82 1.56 2.44
C LEU A 797 39.16 0.38 3.19
N ILE A 798 39.28 -0.85 2.68
CA ILE A 798 38.71 -2.05 3.27
C ILE A 798 39.79 -2.77 4.09
N SER A 799 39.42 -3.16 5.31
CA SER A 799 40.31 -3.93 6.20
C SER A 799 40.72 -5.25 5.54
N GLY A 800 42.02 -5.53 5.52
CA GLY A 800 42.59 -6.71 4.86
C GLY A 800 43.15 -6.45 3.45
N TYR A 801 43.02 -5.24 2.92
CA TYR A 801 43.69 -4.84 1.69
C TYR A 801 45.22 -4.79 1.86
N TYR A 802 45.93 -5.28 0.84
CA TYR A 802 47.37 -5.12 0.66
C TYR A 802 47.69 -4.68 -0.76
N GLY A 803 48.85 -4.08 -0.99
CA GLY A 803 49.25 -3.56 -2.30
C GLY A 803 49.38 -2.04 -2.31
N ASP A 804 49.21 -1.44 -3.48
CA ASP A 804 49.43 -0.01 -3.71
C ASP A 804 48.44 0.89 -2.94
N ASP A 805 48.89 2.09 -2.56
CA ASP A 805 48.03 3.09 -1.89
C ASP A 805 46.83 3.53 -2.74
N TYR A 806 46.89 3.36 -4.07
CA TYR A 806 45.87 3.79 -5.00
C TYR A 806 45.38 2.63 -5.90
N PRO A 807 44.05 2.42 -6.00
CA PRO A 807 43.45 1.33 -6.77
C PRO A 807 43.83 1.33 -8.26
N SER A 808 43.85 0.14 -8.88
CA SER A 808 44.12 -0.05 -10.31
C SER A 808 43.18 0.77 -11.19
N LYS A 809 41.88 0.83 -10.83
CA LYS A 809 40.88 1.66 -11.52
C LYS A 809 41.19 3.15 -11.46
N THR A 810 41.72 3.63 -10.32
CA THR A 810 42.10 5.05 -10.15
C THR A 810 43.28 5.40 -11.06
N ARG A 811 44.29 4.52 -11.13
CA ARG A 811 45.43 4.65 -12.05
C ARG A 811 45.01 4.60 -13.52
N TYR A 812 44.05 3.73 -13.85
CA TYR A 812 43.50 3.66 -15.20
C TYR A 812 42.80 4.97 -15.60
N ILE A 813 41.95 5.53 -14.72
CA ILE A 813 41.28 6.81 -14.96
C ILE A 813 42.28 7.97 -15.10
N GLU A 814 43.37 7.98 -14.33
CA GLU A 814 44.48 8.93 -14.55
C GLU A 814 45.04 8.80 -15.96
N SER A 815 45.36 7.59 -16.40
CA SER A 815 45.91 7.34 -17.74
C SER A 815 44.96 7.80 -18.86
N LEU A 816 43.64 7.70 -18.62
CA LEU A 816 42.60 8.17 -19.53
C LEU A 816 42.58 9.71 -19.57
N ILE A 817 42.60 10.38 -18.41
CA ILE A 817 42.62 11.85 -18.32
C ILE A 817 43.88 12.44 -18.97
N ARG A 818 45.05 11.78 -18.86
CA ARG A 818 46.28 12.21 -19.55
C ARG A 818 46.16 12.24 -21.06
N LYS A 819 45.30 11.38 -21.64
CA LYS A 819 45.02 11.34 -23.09
C LYS A 819 43.98 12.37 -23.53
N ILE A 820 43.27 13.00 -22.60
CA ILE A 820 42.20 13.97 -22.86
C ILE A 820 42.74 15.39 -22.64
N PRO A 821 43.08 16.15 -23.70
CA PRO A 821 43.64 17.50 -23.57
C PRO A 821 42.60 18.55 -23.14
N GLY A 822 41.32 18.31 -23.47
CA GLY A 822 40.20 19.20 -23.16
C GLY A 822 39.59 18.97 -21.78
N LYS A 823 38.44 19.60 -21.55
CA LYS A 823 37.64 19.43 -20.32
C LYS A 823 37.19 17.98 -20.11
N VAL A 824 37.26 17.51 -18.88
CA VAL A 824 36.78 16.18 -18.48
C VAL A 824 35.98 16.25 -17.19
N ALA A 825 34.93 15.44 -17.09
CA ALA A 825 34.12 15.29 -15.88
C ALA A 825 34.21 13.86 -15.31
N ILE A 826 34.40 13.74 -13.99
CA ILE A 826 34.43 12.47 -13.26
C ILE A 826 33.20 12.38 -12.36
N GLY A 827 32.38 11.37 -12.57
CA GLY A 827 31.15 11.09 -11.82
C GLY A 827 31.31 9.92 -10.85
N CYS A 828 31.43 10.20 -9.56
CA CYS A 828 31.53 9.20 -8.49
C CYS A 828 30.15 8.81 -7.93
N THR A 829 29.98 7.56 -7.51
CA THR A 829 28.71 7.10 -6.89
C THR A 829 28.67 7.29 -5.37
N THR A 830 29.83 7.41 -4.72
CA THR A 830 29.97 7.54 -3.26
C THR A 830 30.87 8.73 -2.88
N LEU A 831 30.73 9.23 -1.65
CA LEU A 831 31.60 10.28 -1.12
C LEU A 831 33.05 9.80 -0.92
N ALA A 832 33.24 8.53 -0.52
CA ALA A 832 34.58 7.97 -0.36
C ALA A 832 35.35 7.93 -1.69
N ALA A 833 34.69 7.52 -2.78
CA ALA A 833 35.28 7.58 -4.12
C ALA A 833 35.53 9.04 -4.53
N PHE A 834 34.58 9.94 -4.27
CA PHE A 834 34.78 11.36 -4.55
C PHE A 834 36.06 11.89 -3.88
N ASP A 835 36.20 11.67 -2.57
CA ASP A 835 37.32 12.22 -1.80
C ASP A 835 38.67 11.62 -2.27
N LEU A 836 38.66 10.35 -2.69
CA LEU A 836 39.81 9.70 -3.34
C LEU A 836 40.22 10.44 -4.62
N TYR A 837 39.30 10.65 -5.56
CA TYR A 837 39.62 11.30 -6.84
C TYR A 837 39.94 12.79 -6.65
N GLU A 838 39.27 13.50 -5.74
CA GLU A 838 39.60 14.89 -5.38
C GLU A 838 41.06 15.02 -4.97
N LYS A 839 41.51 14.18 -4.02
CA LYS A 839 42.89 14.19 -3.55
C LYS A 839 43.87 13.76 -4.66
N TYR A 840 43.62 12.60 -5.27
CA TYR A 840 44.56 11.99 -6.22
C TYR A 840 44.77 12.85 -7.48
N ILE A 841 43.69 13.38 -8.06
CA ILE A 841 43.76 14.18 -9.27
C ILE A 841 44.40 15.54 -8.99
N SER A 842 44.17 16.13 -7.81
CA SER A 842 44.83 17.37 -7.39
C SER A 842 46.34 17.23 -7.26
N GLU A 843 46.83 16.08 -6.80
CA GLU A 843 48.26 15.79 -6.72
C GLU A 843 48.90 15.51 -8.09
N ARG A 844 48.17 14.86 -9.01
CA ARG A 844 48.71 14.37 -10.30
C ARG A 844 48.57 15.33 -11.48
N PHE A 845 47.66 16.29 -11.40
CA PHE A 845 47.39 17.29 -12.46
C PHE A 845 47.45 18.73 -11.93
N PRO A 846 48.59 19.20 -11.40
CA PRO A 846 48.72 20.55 -10.85
C PRO A 846 48.48 21.65 -11.90
N ASP A 847 48.72 21.35 -13.18
CA ASP A 847 48.58 22.31 -14.30
C ASP A 847 47.14 22.43 -14.85
N ARG A 848 46.18 21.68 -14.29
CA ARG A 848 44.77 21.71 -14.72
C ARG A 848 43.90 22.25 -13.58
N PRO A 849 43.02 23.23 -13.82
CA PRO A 849 42.13 23.73 -12.78
C PRO A 849 41.08 22.68 -12.41
N ILE A 850 40.92 22.42 -11.12
CA ILE A 850 40.01 21.40 -10.58
C ILE A 850 38.79 22.05 -9.96
N TYR A 851 37.61 21.51 -10.29
CA TYR A 851 36.32 21.97 -9.83
C TYR A 851 35.58 20.81 -9.15
N VAL A 852 34.94 21.09 -8.02
CA VAL A 852 34.36 20.06 -7.15
C VAL A 852 32.89 20.34 -6.85
N VAL A 853 32.03 19.34 -7.03
CA VAL A 853 30.59 19.46 -6.74
C VAL A 853 30.10 18.25 -5.93
N LYS A 854 29.77 18.49 -4.65
CA LYS A 854 29.15 17.51 -3.74
C LYS A 854 27.64 17.79 -3.58
N GLY A 855 26.90 16.81 -3.06
CA GLY A 855 25.43 16.86 -2.93
C GLY A 855 24.91 17.89 -1.92
N ASP A 856 25.74 18.27 -0.96
CA ASP A 856 25.51 19.24 0.13
C ASP A 856 25.78 20.70 -0.28
N VAL A 857 26.51 20.93 -1.38
CA VAL A 857 26.79 22.28 -1.89
C VAL A 857 25.47 23.00 -2.23
N ALA A 858 25.29 24.26 -1.82
CA ALA A 858 24.09 25.00 -2.16
C ALA A 858 23.96 25.24 -3.67
N PHE A 859 22.75 25.19 -4.22
CA PHE A 859 22.50 25.26 -5.68
C PHE A 859 23.15 26.47 -6.37
N LYS A 860 23.03 27.68 -5.80
CA LYS A 860 23.65 28.89 -6.37
C LYS A 860 25.17 28.75 -6.51
N LYS A 861 25.83 28.14 -5.52
CA LYS A 861 27.26 27.88 -5.52
C LYS A 861 27.63 26.78 -6.52
N ARG A 862 26.78 25.76 -6.71
CA ARG A 862 26.99 24.77 -7.80
C ARG A 862 26.98 25.44 -9.16
N GLN A 863 26.04 26.36 -9.40
CA GLN A 863 25.94 27.05 -10.68
C GLN A 863 27.17 27.94 -10.95
N SER A 864 27.70 28.63 -9.94
CA SER A 864 28.94 29.42 -10.11
C SER A 864 30.14 28.53 -10.45
N ILE A 865 30.34 27.43 -9.71
CA ILE A 865 31.42 26.45 -9.97
C ILE A 865 31.34 25.90 -11.40
N VAL A 866 30.12 25.55 -11.85
CA VAL A 866 29.92 25.05 -13.21
C VAL A 866 30.23 26.13 -14.26
N THR A 867 29.83 27.38 -14.01
CA THR A 867 30.10 28.49 -14.94
C THR A 867 31.60 28.77 -15.04
N GLU A 868 32.30 28.74 -13.90
CA GLU A 868 33.76 28.86 -13.86
C GLU A 868 34.45 27.71 -14.60
N PHE A 869 34.02 26.47 -14.37
CA PHE A 869 34.50 25.31 -15.13
C PHE A 869 34.29 25.47 -16.63
N ASP A 870 33.09 25.89 -17.05
CA ASP A 870 32.72 26.08 -18.46
C ASP A 870 33.55 27.18 -19.14
N SER A 871 34.08 28.13 -18.37
CA SER A 871 34.98 29.18 -18.88
C SER A 871 36.43 28.72 -19.12
N THR A 872 36.83 27.54 -18.61
CA THR A 872 38.20 27.02 -18.79
C THR A 872 38.42 26.39 -20.16
N ILE A 873 39.66 26.01 -20.47
CA ILE A 873 39.99 25.23 -21.68
C ILE A 873 40.16 23.74 -21.35
N ASN A 874 40.84 23.42 -20.23
CA ASN A 874 41.26 22.07 -19.85
C ASN A 874 40.88 21.68 -18.41
N GLY A 875 39.85 22.31 -17.82
CA GLY A 875 39.46 22.02 -16.44
C GLY A 875 39.04 20.56 -16.19
N ILE A 876 39.12 20.13 -14.93
CA ILE A 876 38.63 18.83 -14.47
C ILE A 876 37.48 19.05 -13.48
N LEU A 877 36.31 18.47 -13.75
CA LEU A 877 35.16 18.51 -12.85
C LEU A 877 35.01 17.18 -12.12
N ILE A 878 35.09 17.18 -10.80
CA ILE A 878 34.84 16.00 -9.95
C ILE A 878 33.50 16.21 -9.24
N CYS A 879 32.59 15.27 -9.41
CA CYS A 879 31.23 15.38 -8.87
C CYS A 879 30.67 14.03 -8.45
N THR A 880 29.74 14.02 -7.50
CA THR A 880 28.90 12.82 -7.34
C THR A 880 27.86 12.80 -8.46
N GLN A 881 27.56 11.63 -9.02
CA GLN A 881 26.64 11.52 -10.15
C GLN A 881 25.24 12.10 -9.85
N GLN A 882 24.83 12.12 -8.57
CA GLN A 882 23.55 12.69 -8.13
C GLN A 882 23.60 14.18 -7.76
N SER A 883 24.80 14.77 -7.65
CA SER A 883 24.97 16.17 -7.22
C SER A 883 24.70 17.19 -8.32
N LEU A 884 24.93 16.83 -9.59
CA LEU A 884 24.58 17.69 -10.72
C LEU A 884 23.06 17.70 -10.90
N SER A 885 22.45 18.86 -10.61
CA SER A 885 21.00 19.01 -10.67
C SER A 885 20.47 18.75 -12.09
N SER A 886 19.20 18.38 -12.19
CA SER A 886 18.52 18.19 -13.48
C SER A 886 18.45 19.44 -14.38
N SER A 887 18.95 20.57 -13.90
CA SER A 887 18.90 21.86 -14.59
C SER A 887 20.25 22.40 -15.08
N VAL A 888 21.36 21.74 -14.74
CA VAL A 888 22.72 22.13 -15.16
C VAL A 888 22.97 21.67 -16.61
N ASN A 889 23.62 22.54 -17.40
CA ASN A 889 24.01 22.29 -18.79
C ASN A 889 25.48 22.67 -18.97
N ILE A 890 26.29 21.75 -19.51
CA ILE A 890 27.74 21.94 -19.69
C ILE A 890 28.16 21.38 -21.06
N PRO A 891 27.70 22.00 -22.16
CA PRO A 891 27.92 21.47 -23.51
C PRO A 891 29.37 21.59 -23.99
N THR A 892 30.26 22.29 -23.26
CA THR A 892 31.67 22.44 -23.66
C THR A 892 32.56 21.29 -23.18
N CYS A 893 32.08 20.44 -22.26
CA CYS A 893 32.80 19.25 -21.83
C CYS A 893 32.55 18.12 -22.84
N ASN A 894 33.61 17.50 -23.37
CA ASN A 894 33.48 16.43 -24.36
C ASN A 894 33.57 15.02 -23.73
N ASP A 895 34.32 14.89 -22.64
CA ASP A 895 34.63 13.59 -22.03
C ASP A 895 34.01 13.47 -20.64
N VAL A 896 33.20 12.42 -20.43
CA VAL A 896 32.49 12.15 -19.18
C VAL A 896 32.82 10.75 -18.69
N ILE A 897 33.47 10.65 -17.54
CA ILE A 897 33.92 9.39 -16.93
C ILE A 897 32.97 9.01 -15.79
N LEU A 898 32.36 7.82 -15.88
CA LEU A 898 31.63 7.19 -14.80
C LEU A 898 32.53 6.14 -14.16
N GLU A 899 32.99 6.44 -12.95
CA GLU A 899 33.89 5.58 -12.19
C GLU A 899 33.24 4.27 -11.71
N SER A 900 31.92 4.31 -11.50
CA SER A 900 31.15 3.13 -11.15
C SER A 900 29.72 3.28 -11.67
N LEU A 901 29.10 2.13 -11.97
CA LEU A 901 27.76 2.03 -12.52
C LEU A 901 26.68 2.26 -11.46
N GLN A 902 25.51 2.70 -11.90
CA GLN A 902 24.30 2.69 -11.08
C GLN A 902 23.36 1.55 -11.47
N TRP A 903 22.43 1.23 -10.57
CA TRP A 903 21.42 0.16 -10.70
C TRP A 903 20.48 0.25 -11.92
N ASN A 904 20.49 1.36 -12.64
CA ASN A 904 19.67 1.57 -13.83
C ASN A 904 20.29 2.62 -14.77
N ILE A 905 20.11 2.41 -16.07
CA ILE A 905 20.53 3.32 -17.15
C ILE A 905 20.02 4.75 -16.91
N PRO A 906 18.73 4.98 -16.61
CA PRO A 906 18.17 6.34 -16.61
C PRO A 906 18.85 7.28 -15.62
N LYS A 907 19.34 6.78 -14.48
CA LYS A 907 20.11 7.59 -13.54
C LYS A 907 21.49 7.97 -14.06
N MET A 908 22.15 7.07 -14.79
CA MET A 908 23.43 7.36 -15.46
C MET A 908 23.20 8.38 -16.59
N GLU A 909 22.13 8.20 -17.38
CA GLU A 909 21.71 9.17 -18.39
C GLU A 909 21.42 10.55 -17.78
N GLN A 910 20.73 10.59 -16.63
CA GLN A 910 20.47 11.84 -15.91
C GLN A 910 21.74 12.59 -15.56
N PHE A 911 22.87 11.89 -15.43
CA PHE A 911 24.17 12.48 -15.20
C PHE A 911 24.87 12.89 -16.50
N TYR A 912 25.05 11.97 -17.46
CA TYR A 912 25.86 12.29 -18.64
C TYR A 912 25.13 13.18 -19.67
N PHE A 913 23.78 13.20 -19.72
CA PHE A 913 23.01 14.18 -20.51
C PHE A 913 23.01 15.61 -19.92
N ARG A 914 23.82 15.86 -18.86
CA ARG A 914 24.19 17.24 -18.49
C ARG A 914 25.20 17.84 -19.47
N PHE A 915 25.93 16.99 -20.18
CA PHE A 915 27.00 17.36 -21.10
C PHE A 915 26.60 17.17 -22.57
N ILE A 916 25.52 16.41 -22.84
CA ILE A 916 25.02 16.07 -24.18
C ILE A 916 23.71 16.83 -24.46
N ARG A 917 23.63 17.55 -25.59
CA ARG A 917 22.45 18.31 -26.02
C ARG A 917 22.23 18.29 -27.53
N LEU A 918 21.03 18.69 -27.95
CA LEU A 918 20.66 18.78 -29.37
C LEU A 918 21.50 19.79 -30.14
N ASP A 919 22.03 20.81 -29.48
CA ASP A 919 22.91 21.86 -30.02
C ASP A 919 24.41 21.56 -29.84
N SER A 920 24.77 20.41 -29.24
CA SER A 920 26.18 20.00 -29.14
C SER A 920 26.79 19.89 -30.54
N LYS A 921 27.90 20.60 -30.76
CA LYS A 921 28.63 20.63 -32.03
C LYS A 921 29.63 19.48 -32.14
N GLU A 922 30.35 19.22 -31.04
CA GLU A 922 31.35 18.16 -30.94
C GLU A 922 30.73 16.84 -30.47
N MET A 923 31.32 15.72 -30.92
CA MET A 923 31.00 14.38 -30.45
C MET A 923 31.39 14.24 -28.97
N LYS A 924 30.52 13.63 -28.17
CA LYS A 924 30.74 13.41 -26.73
C LYS A 924 31.13 11.97 -26.44
N ASP A 925 32.16 11.77 -25.61
CA ASP A 925 32.61 10.46 -25.18
C ASP A 925 32.19 10.20 -23.72
N VAL A 926 31.41 9.14 -23.52
CA VAL A 926 30.98 8.68 -22.19
C VAL A 926 31.72 7.39 -21.86
N HIS A 927 32.55 7.43 -20.83
CA HIS A 927 33.42 6.33 -20.44
C HIS A 927 32.85 5.60 -19.22
N TYR A 928 32.50 4.33 -19.36
CA TYR A 928 32.17 3.45 -18.23
C TYR A 928 33.42 2.69 -17.82
N VAL A 929 33.83 2.79 -16.56
CA VAL A 929 35.03 2.10 -16.07
C VAL A 929 34.63 1.04 -15.04
N THR A 930 34.83 -0.24 -15.37
CA THR A 930 34.41 -1.38 -14.56
C THR A 930 35.57 -2.34 -14.28
N TYR A 931 35.55 -3.01 -13.12
CA TYR A 931 36.48 -4.11 -12.85
C TYR A 931 36.05 -5.42 -13.54
N GLU A 932 37.04 -6.17 -14.05
CA GLU A 932 36.91 -7.58 -14.40
C GLU A 932 36.56 -8.42 -13.17
N ASP A 933 35.91 -9.56 -13.39
CA ASP A 933 35.57 -10.53 -12.33
C ASP A 933 35.02 -9.84 -11.09
N SER A 934 33.94 -9.06 -11.28
CA SER A 934 33.35 -8.25 -10.23
C SER A 934 31.84 -8.10 -10.40
N VAL A 935 31.16 -7.63 -9.34
CA VAL A 935 29.72 -7.40 -9.32
C VAL A 935 29.32 -6.28 -10.29
N GLU A 936 30.27 -5.46 -10.74
CA GLU A 936 30.02 -4.47 -11.77
C GLU A 936 29.64 -5.10 -13.12
N GLN A 937 30.16 -6.30 -13.43
CA GLN A 937 29.72 -7.08 -14.60
C GLN A 937 28.27 -7.56 -14.47
N ASN A 938 27.87 -8.06 -13.29
CA ASN A 938 26.46 -8.38 -12.99
C ASN A 938 25.55 -7.14 -13.08
N LEU A 939 26.02 -6.00 -12.57
CA LEU A 939 25.29 -4.73 -12.67
C LEU A 939 25.13 -4.31 -14.12
N MET A 940 26.17 -4.43 -14.94
CA MET A 940 26.14 -4.13 -16.36
C MET A 940 25.12 -5.02 -17.07
N ALA A 941 25.18 -6.34 -16.88
CA ALA A 941 24.22 -7.28 -17.46
C ALA A 941 22.76 -6.96 -17.06
N LEU A 942 22.53 -6.63 -15.79
CA LEU A 942 21.20 -6.21 -15.30
C LEU A 942 20.73 -4.92 -15.97
N VAL A 943 21.61 -3.94 -16.11
CA VAL A 943 21.36 -2.63 -16.73
C VAL A 943 20.98 -2.81 -18.21
N LEU A 944 21.70 -3.66 -18.94
CA LEU A 944 21.39 -3.99 -20.34
C LEU A 944 20.08 -4.77 -20.50
N THR A 945 19.81 -5.73 -19.60
CA THR A 945 18.55 -6.47 -19.63
C THR A 945 17.35 -5.53 -19.45
N LYS A 946 17.50 -4.48 -18.63
CA LYS A 946 16.47 -3.45 -18.49
C LYS A 946 16.29 -2.60 -19.76
N GLU A 947 17.33 -2.43 -20.56
CA GLU A 947 17.25 -1.71 -21.84
C GLU A 947 16.46 -2.50 -22.89
N ARG A 948 16.47 -3.84 -22.82
CA ARG A 948 15.56 -4.70 -23.62
C ARG A 948 14.10 -4.30 -23.46
N LEU A 949 13.69 -3.94 -22.24
CA LEU A 949 12.31 -3.52 -21.96
C LEU A 949 11.99 -2.18 -22.62
N ASN A 950 12.93 -1.24 -22.64
CA ASN A 950 12.74 0.05 -23.31
C ASN A 950 12.65 -0.11 -24.83
N GLU A 951 13.48 -0.98 -25.41
CA GLU A 951 13.38 -1.35 -26.83
C GLU A 951 12.03 -2.01 -27.14
N PHE A 952 11.55 -2.94 -26.31
CA PHE A 952 10.21 -3.51 -26.46
C PHE A 952 9.11 -2.45 -26.46
N ILE A 953 9.19 -1.42 -25.60
CA ILE A 953 8.23 -0.30 -25.60
C ILE A 953 8.33 0.53 -26.90
N LYS A 954 9.48 0.54 -27.58
CA LYS A 954 9.69 1.25 -28.84
C LYS A 954 9.22 0.45 -30.06
N THR A 955 9.61 -0.82 -30.17
CA THR A 955 9.42 -1.63 -31.38
C THR A 955 8.33 -2.69 -31.25
N GLY A 956 7.96 -3.07 -30.03
CA GLY A 956 7.09 -4.22 -29.77
C GLY A 956 7.80 -5.56 -29.85
N GLU A 957 9.09 -5.55 -30.19
CA GLU A 957 9.92 -6.74 -30.33
C GLU A 957 10.93 -6.83 -29.19
N VAL A 958 11.13 -8.06 -28.69
CA VAL A 958 12.15 -8.34 -27.69
C VAL A 958 13.41 -8.74 -28.43
N LYS A 959 14.37 -7.81 -28.56
CA LYS A 959 15.67 -8.09 -29.18
C LYS A 959 16.42 -9.20 -28.46
N GLU A 960 17.24 -9.93 -29.23
CA GLU A 960 18.21 -10.87 -28.68
C GLU A 960 19.25 -10.14 -27.84
N GLN A 961 19.84 -10.86 -26.88
CA GLN A 961 20.76 -10.26 -25.92
C GLN A 961 22.04 -9.74 -26.59
N SER A 962 22.50 -10.41 -27.65
CA SER A 962 23.68 -10.11 -28.48
C SER A 962 23.64 -8.70 -29.09
N GLU A 963 22.52 -8.31 -29.70
CA GLU A 963 22.38 -7.01 -30.37
C GLU A 963 22.54 -5.82 -29.39
N ILE A 964 22.14 -6.01 -28.13
CA ILE A 964 22.26 -4.98 -27.10
C ILE A 964 23.67 -4.93 -26.55
N PHE A 965 24.37 -6.06 -26.45
CA PHE A 965 25.77 -6.06 -26.04
C PHE A 965 26.66 -5.30 -27.04
N GLU A 966 26.38 -5.42 -28.34
CA GLU A 966 27.09 -4.66 -29.39
C GLU A 966 26.87 -3.14 -29.24
N GLU A 967 25.65 -2.67 -28.92
CA GLU A 967 25.36 -1.24 -28.74
C GLU A 967 26.17 -0.59 -27.60
N PHE A 968 26.53 -1.38 -26.57
CA PHE A 968 27.27 -0.93 -25.39
C PHE A 968 28.77 -1.32 -25.38
N ASP A 969 29.28 -1.85 -26.50
CA ASP A 969 30.69 -2.27 -26.67
C ASP A 969 31.11 -3.34 -25.64
N ILE A 970 30.29 -4.41 -25.51
CA ILE A 970 30.47 -5.47 -24.50
C ILE A 970 30.67 -6.84 -25.17
N THR A 971 31.64 -7.61 -24.68
CA THR A 971 31.91 -8.98 -25.16
C THR A 971 31.01 -10.02 -24.49
N MET A 972 30.60 -11.05 -25.25
CA MET A 972 29.76 -12.17 -24.74
C MET A 972 30.40 -12.96 -23.59
N SER A 973 31.74 -12.91 -23.46
CA SER A 973 32.50 -13.55 -22.37
C SER A 973 32.15 -13.05 -20.97
N VAL A 974 31.46 -11.90 -20.85
CA VAL A 974 31.01 -11.32 -19.57
C VAL A 974 29.88 -12.13 -18.93
N ILE A 975 29.17 -12.98 -19.69
CA ILE A 975 28.09 -13.82 -19.15
C ILE A 975 28.67 -14.96 -18.31
N ASP A 976 29.79 -15.55 -18.75
CA ASP A 976 30.41 -16.70 -18.08
C ASP A 976 31.08 -16.33 -16.74
N SER A 977 31.37 -15.03 -16.53
CA SER A 977 31.97 -14.49 -15.30
C SER A 977 30.94 -13.95 -14.29
N LEU A 978 29.63 -14.10 -14.54
CA LEU A 978 28.58 -13.58 -13.67
C LEU A 978 28.53 -14.30 -12.32
N LEU A 979 28.40 -13.52 -11.24
CA LEU A 979 28.08 -14.07 -9.91
C LEU A 979 26.67 -14.65 -9.89
N ILE A 980 26.52 -15.85 -9.34
CA ILE A 980 25.26 -16.57 -9.19
C ILE A 980 24.87 -16.71 -7.72
N ARG A 981 23.57 -16.90 -7.47
CA ARG A 981 23.04 -17.22 -6.14
C ARG A 981 22.89 -18.72 -5.99
N SER A 982 23.68 -19.32 -5.12
CA SER A 982 23.63 -20.74 -4.77
C SER A 982 23.05 -20.94 -3.37
N THR A 983 22.66 -22.18 -3.08
CA THR A 983 22.21 -22.61 -1.75
C THR A 983 23.10 -23.77 -1.33
N ASP A 984 23.64 -23.73 -0.11
CA ASP A 984 24.44 -24.83 0.43
C ASP A 984 23.55 -25.99 0.90
N SER A 985 24.19 -27.07 1.34
CA SER A 985 23.53 -28.28 1.87
C SER A 985 22.69 -28.03 3.13
N GLU A 986 22.89 -26.91 3.83
CA GLU A 986 22.10 -26.49 5.00
C GLU A 986 20.93 -25.56 4.63
N GLY A 987 20.73 -25.26 3.34
CA GLY A 987 19.68 -24.34 2.89
C GLY A 987 20.05 -22.86 3.04
N LYS A 988 21.30 -22.52 3.40
CA LYS A 988 21.77 -21.14 3.47
C LYS A 988 22.21 -20.64 2.10
N ILE A 989 21.87 -19.40 1.84
CA ILE A 989 22.04 -18.76 0.55
C ILE A 989 23.38 -18.04 0.52
N HIS A 990 24.21 -18.33 -0.48
CA HIS A 990 25.49 -17.67 -0.71
C HIS A 990 25.62 -17.18 -2.17
N ILE A 991 26.58 -16.30 -2.40
CA ILE A 991 26.96 -15.83 -3.74
C ILE A 991 28.21 -16.63 -4.13
N SER A 992 28.23 -17.18 -5.34
CA SER A 992 29.39 -17.88 -5.90
C SER A 992 29.67 -17.38 -7.32
N TRP A 993 30.88 -17.64 -7.81
CA TRP A 993 31.17 -17.50 -9.24
C TRP A 993 30.31 -18.46 -10.07
N GLY A 994 29.92 -18.03 -11.27
CA GLY A 994 29.34 -18.91 -12.30
C GLY A 994 30.31 -20.03 -12.65
N SER A 995 29.85 -21.05 -13.39
CA SER A 995 30.64 -22.25 -13.67
C SER A 995 31.90 -21.96 -14.52
N GLN A 996 32.98 -21.52 -13.88
CA GLN A 996 34.33 -21.61 -14.43
C GLN A 996 34.73 -23.08 -14.43
N ARG A 997 34.44 -23.78 -15.53
CA ARG A 997 35.22 -24.98 -15.86
C ARG A 997 36.58 -24.49 -16.31
N VAL A 998 37.52 -24.42 -15.38
CA VAL A 998 38.95 -24.41 -15.71
C VAL A 998 39.25 -25.79 -16.28
N THR A 999 39.16 -25.94 -17.60
CA THR A 999 39.81 -27.06 -18.28
C THR A 999 41.30 -26.80 -18.23
N SER A 1000 42.01 -27.63 -17.48
CA SER A 1000 43.47 -27.80 -17.53
C SER A 1000 43.96 -28.13 -18.93
#